data_AF-A0AAN7EZB0-F1
#
_entry.id   AF-A0AAN7EZB0-F1
#
_cell.length_a   1.000
_cell.length_b   1.000
_cell.length_c   1.000
_cell.angle_alpha   90.00
_cell.angle_beta   90.00
_cell.angle_gamma   90.00
#
_symmetry.space_group_name_H-M   'P 1'
#
loop_
_entity.id
_entity.type
_entity.pdbx_description
1 polymer ?
#
loop_
_entity_poly.entity_id
_entity_poly.type
_entity_poly.pdbx_seq_one_letter_code
_entity_poly.pdbx_strand_id
1 'polypeptide(L)'
;MGLKKLLNANSKKALQISTPPPLSPIPQPPPTHLTPLPTLTLSGHHNHTHTHLLHYLTTHLAQPFTPTHLLHFLKSKLHHHPSFTHFDFHIFNWASTIDSFRHDHSTFEWMARTLAISHRFADLSSLLQFFASNPCPCSDGIFSCPRTEPIFRFSINAYCRVGRLDDAVVAFESMKKLIDGRPSVALYNILIHGFVKCGKHDNALKVFDTMTKDRVKPDVYTFNILISSYCRNSQFRLALELFKEMREKGCSPNVVSFNTLIRGFFRERKFDEGVSMAYEMIELGCEFSSVTCEILVDGLCREGRVSEACEILIDFSRKGVLPNGYDYYGLMEALCGKGNAGRALEVVDELWGNGNVPSLIACTTLIEGLRRLGRIDEAFRLTERMLKESIIPDSVTFNCLLQGLCDAGSTAEANRLRLLASSKGLDSDGMTYSILVSGYTREGKQKEGEVVVDEMLDGGFIPDIATYNRLMDGLANARSFVQRQANVIVAMWFNCGGGLMAFSDARQKSMYAKSNLGEFKKKKVVVVGTGWAGTSFLKELKNPSYDVHVVSPRNYFAFTPLLPSVTCGTVEARSIVEPIRSITKKKSYDVHFKEAKCYKIDAENKKVYCQSSQDKKFDGKEEFALDYDYLVIAMGAQSNTFNTPGVMEHAHFLKEVDDALGIRKTVIDAFERASLPSISEEEKKRILHFVVVGGGPTGVEFAAELHDYVYDDLVKLYPQSKDYVKITLIEAGNHILNMFDKRISAFAEEKFQRDGINVKTGSMVVKVSDKEISTKVRATGEVVNIPYGMVVWSTGIGTRPEIADFMKQIGQTNRRVLATDEWLRVEGCDNVYALGDCATVNQRRVMEDISAIFSKADKNKSGTLNMKDFHDVMDDILERYPQVKLYLKKKKMKNFAALLKNTQENDQNKPIEIDNVKTALTEVDSQMKNLPPTAQVAYQQGHYLADCFNRMEQCEKNPEGPLRFRESGRHRFHPFRYRHLGQFAPLGGEQTAFQLPGDWVSIGHSSQWLWYSVYASKLVSWRTRMLVISDWGRRFIFGRDSSKI
;
A
#
# COMPACT_ATOMS: atom_id res chain seq x y z
N MET A 1 59.15 21.78 16.02
CA MET A 1 60.46 22.40 15.69
C MET A 1 61.16 21.43 14.74
N GLY A 2 61.20 21.63 13.42
CA GLY A 2 61.63 22.83 12.71
C GLY A 2 62.98 22.50 12.09
N LEU A 3 63.01 22.01 10.86
CA LEU A 3 64.24 21.93 10.07
C LEU A 3 64.02 22.60 8.72
N LYS A 4 64.42 23.87 8.71
CA LYS A 4 64.62 24.75 7.57
C LYS A 4 66.04 24.52 7.01
N LYS A 5 66.08 24.37 5.69
CA LYS A 5 66.98 25.03 4.72
C LYS A 5 68.50 24.91 4.85
N LEU A 6 69.08 24.50 3.72
CA LEU A 6 70.20 25.10 2.95
C LEU A 6 70.08 24.43 1.56
N LEU A 7 69.71 24.99 0.40
CA LEU A 7 69.82 26.28 -0.28
C LEU A 7 71.24 26.82 -0.47
N ASN A 8 71.73 26.76 -1.71
CA ASN A 8 72.15 27.89 -2.57
C ASN A 8 72.97 27.36 -3.78
N ALA A 9 73.05 27.99 -4.96
CA ALA A 9 72.31 29.06 -5.63
C ALA A 9 72.83 29.17 -7.08
N ASN A 10 71.92 29.50 -8.01
CA ASN A 10 72.02 30.31 -9.24
C ASN A 10 73.36 30.45 -10.03
N SER A 11 73.31 30.28 -11.37
CA SER A 11 73.03 31.39 -12.32
C SER A 11 73.14 30.97 -13.81
N LYS A 12 72.49 31.76 -14.67
CA LYS A 12 72.25 31.59 -16.12
C LYS A 12 73.44 32.00 -17.01
N LYS A 13 73.59 31.37 -18.19
CA LYS A 13 73.76 32.05 -19.51
C LYS A 13 73.62 31.08 -20.69
N ALA A 14 73.14 31.60 -21.81
CA ALA A 14 72.66 30.90 -23.02
C ALA A 14 73.74 30.69 -24.10
N LEU A 15 73.53 29.74 -25.02
CA LEU A 15 74.13 29.69 -26.36
C LEU A 15 73.30 28.81 -27.33
N GLN A 16 73.25 29.23 -28.59
CA GLN A 16 72.49 28.67 -29.73
C GLN A 16 73.44 27.99 -30.74
N ILE A 17 72.93 26.93 -31.38
CA ILE A 17 73.15 26.42 -32.76
C ILE A 17 74.53 25.87 -33.19
N SER A 18 74.53 24.59 -33.63
CA SER A 18 75.24 24.12 -34.84
C SER A 18 74.65 22.79 -35.36
N THR A 19 74.62 22.61 -36.69
CA THR A 19 74.35 21.36 -37.46
C THR A 19 75.55 21.13 -38.40
N PRO A 20 76.00 19.88 -38.74
CA PRO A 20 75.53 19.14 -39.96
C PRO A 20 75.82 17.58 -39.91
N PRO A 21 75.84 16.74 -40.99
CA PRO A 21 74.96 16.49 -42.15
C PRO A 21 74.59 14.95 -42.31
N PRO A 22 74.42 14.33 -43.51
CA PRO A 22 73.20 13.59 -43.92
C PRO A 22 73.36 12.05 -44.03
N LEU A 23 72.30 11.29 -44.32
CA LEU A 23 72.33 9.98 -45.03
C LEU A 23 70.91 9.44 -45.33
N SER A 24 70.72 8.97 -46.56
CA SER A 24 69.67 8.03 -47.02
C SER A 24 70.40 6.84 -47.70
N PRO A 25 69.76 5.75 -48.18
CA PRO A 25 68.51 5.06 -47.83
C PRO A 25 68.71 3.52 -47.65
N ILE A 26 67.75 2.74 -47.08
CA ILE A 26 67.77 1.26 -47.11
C ILE A 26 66.35 0.66 -47.34
N PRO A 27 66.19 -0.47 -48.06
CA PRO A 27 64.95 -0.95 -48.70
C PRO A 27 64.14 -2.01 -47.90
N GLN A 28 62.87 -2.23 -48.30
CA GLN A 28 61.96 -3.34 -47.89
C GLN A 28 62.38 -4.70 -48.53
N PRO A 29 62.10 -5.94 -48.00
CA PRO A 29 60.76 -6.59 -47.78
C PRO A 29 60.79 -7.65 -46.60
N PRO A 30 59.88 -8.66 -46.39
CA PRO A 30 58.65 -9.12 -47.09
C PRO A 30 57.37 -9.26 -46.21
N PRO A 31 56.18 -9.57 -46.78
CA PRO A 31 54.92 -9.54 -46.05
C PRO A 31 54.69 -10.81 -45.23
N THR A 32 54.26 -10.66 -43.98
CA THR A 32 53.78 -11.77 -43.16
C THR A 32 52.32 -11.55 -42.78
N HIS A 33 51.51 -12.49 -43.22
CA HIS A 33 50.07 -12.57 -43.06
C HIS A 33 49.65 -12.44 -41.60
N LEU A 34 48.83 -11.42 -41.30
CA LEU A 34 48.02 -11.39 -40.09
C LEU A 34 46.95 -12.47 -40.21
N THR A 35 47.06 -13.51 -39.39
CA THR A 35 45.98 -14.43 -39.08
C THR A 35 44.80 -13.65 -38.49
N PRO A 36 43.57 -13.81 -38.99
CA PRO A 36 42.42 -13.17 -38.37
C PRO A 36 42.16 -13.75 -36.98
N LEU A 37 41.88 -12.85 -36.02
CA LEU A 37 41.33 -13.17 -34.70
C LEU A 37 40.15 -14.16 -34.84
N PRO A 38 39.95 -15.07 -33.87
CA PRO A 38 38.94 -16.12 -33.99
C PRO A 38 37.55 -15.48 -34.07
N THR A 39 36.97 -15.48 -35.26
CA THR A 39 35.57 -15.18 -35.48
C THR A 39 34.77 -16.30 -34.82
N LEU A 40 34.11 -15.98 -33.71
CA LEU A 40 33.03 -16.81 -33.16
C LEU A 40 31.96 -16.95 -34.25
N THR A 41 32.01 -18.07 -34.97
CA THR A 41 30.96 -18.52 -35.87
C THR A 41 29.85 -19.08 -35.01
N LEU A 42 28.77 -18.32 -34.85
CA LEU A 42 27.53 -18.81 -34.26
C LEU A 42 26.55 -19.15 -35.37
N SER A 43 26.11 -20.40 -35.32
CA SER A 43 25.22 -21.11 -36.22
C SER A 43 24.00 -20.30 -36.65
N GLY A 44 23.74 -20.35 -37.96
CA GLY A 44 22.71 -19.57 -38.63
C GLY A 44 21.31 -19.90 -38.15
N HIS A 45 20.57 -18.85 -37.82
CA HIS A 45 19.16 -18.60 -38.13
C HIS A 45 18.78 -17.30 -37.40
N HIS A 46 19.33 -16.13 -37.74
CA HIS A 46 18.85 -14.77 -37.32
C HIS A 46 19.55 -13.59 -38.05
N ASN A 47 20.12 -13.81 -39.25
CA ASN A 47 20.98 -12.81 -39.92
C ASN A 47 20.29 -11.51 -40.39
N HIS A 48 18.96 -11.42 -40.43
CA HIS A 48 18.26 -10.24 -40.96
C HIS A 48 17.99 -9.12 -39.93
N THR A 49 17.90 -9.42 -38.63
CA THR A 49 17.65 -8.39 -37.60
C THR A 49 18.93 -7.68 -37.17
N HIS A 50 20.07 -8.37 -37.20
CA HIS A 50 21.36 -7.81 -36.82
C HIS A 50 21.89 -6.75 -37.79
N THR A 51 21.65 -6.89 -39.10
CA THR A 51 22.10 -5.93 -40.13
C THR A 51 21.38 -4.59 -40.05
N HIS A 52 20.08 -4.59 -39.75
CA HIS A 52 19.31 -3.35 -39.57
C HIS A 52 19.69 -2.60 -38.29
N LEU A 53 19.95 -3.32 -37.19
CA LEU A 53 20.43 -2.70 -35.94
C LEU A 53 21.84 -2.13 -36.12
N LEU A 54 22.74 -2.86 -36.79
CA LEU A 54 24.09 -2.36 -37.10
C LEU A 54 24.02 -1.10 -37.97
N HIS A 55 23.18 -1.13 -39.01
CA HIS A 55 22.97 0.01 -39.90
C HIS A 55 22.45 1.22 -39.11
N TYR A 56 21.40 1.03 -38.32
CA TYR A 56 20.83 2.07 -37.45
C TYR A 56 21.87 2.68 -36.50
N LEU A 57 22.67 1.85 -35.83
CA LEU A 57 23.72 2.30 -34.92
C LEU A 57 24.81 3.09 -35.66
N THR A 58 25.23 2.63 -36.85
CA THR A 58 26.19 3.37 -37.69
C THR A 58 25.63 4.70 -38.23
N THR A 59 24.33 4.80 -38.46
CA THR A 59 23.69 6.03 -38.99
C THR A 59 23.45 7.07 -37.89
N HIS A 60 23.19 6.66 -36.66
CA HIS A 60 22.75 7.56 -35.58
C HIS A 60 23.80 7.88 -34.51
N LEU A 61 24.95 7.18 -34.49
CA LEU A 61 26.07 7.51 -33.61
C LEU A 61 27.12 8.31 -34.39
N ALA A 62 27.06 9.64 -34.28
CA ALA A 62 27.96 10.55 -34.98
C ALA A 62 29.43 10.35 -34.57
N GLN A 63 30.34 10.44 -35.54
CA GLN A 63 31.78 10.40 -35.33
C GLN A 63 32.31 11.80 -34.89
N PRO A 64 33.25 11.88 -33.94
CA PRO A 64 33.96 10.77 -33.29
C PRO A 64 33.12 10.11 -32.18
N PHE A 65 32.94 8.80 -32.29
CA PHE A 65 32.21 8.01 -31.31
C PHE A 65 33.09 7.77 -30.07
N THR A 66 32.65 8.21 -28.89
CA THR A 66 33.42 8.12 -27.65
C THR A 66 32.70 7.29 -26.59
N PRO A 67 33.41 6.78 -25.56
CA PRO A 67 32.78 6.03 -24.47
C PRO A 67 31.66 6.79 -23.75
N THR A 68 31.74 8.12 -23.67
CA THR A 68 30.69 8.97 -23.10
C THR A 68 29.42 8.97 -23.96
N HIS A 69 29.55 9.00 -25.29
CA HIS A 69 28.40 8.86 -26.21
C HIS A 69 27.74 7.49 -26.07
N LEU A 70 28.54 6.40 -26.03
CA LEU A 70 28.03 5.05 -25.78
C LEU A 70 27.29 4.96 -24.44
N LEU A 71 27.90 5.46 -23.37
CA LEU A 71 27.31 5.41 -22.03
C LEU A 71 26.02 6.23 -21.93
N HIS A 72 25.97 7.40 -22.57
CA HIS A 72 24.75 8.20 -22.65
C HIS A 72 23.65 7.45 -23.42
N PHE A 73 23.98 6.83 -24.56
CA PHE A 73 23.03 6.01 -25.31
C PHE A 73 22.52 4.83 -24.48
N LEU A 74 23.43 4.06 -23.88
CA LEU A 74 23.10 2.93 -23.02
C LEU A 74 22.19 3.34 -21.85
N LYS A 75 22.50 4.45 -21.14
CA LYS A 75 21.69 4.92 -20.00
C LYS A 75 20.36 5.57 -20.38
N SER A 76 20.37 6.46 -21.38
CA SER A 76 19.20 7.30 -21.67
C SER A 76 18.26 6.71 -22.71
N LYS A 77 18.78 5.94 -23.66
CA LYS A 77 18.01 5.41 -24.80
C LYS A 77 17.75 3.91 -24.67
N LEU A 78 18.72 3.14 -24.18
CA LEU A 78 18.61 1.67 -24.15
C LEU A 78 18.12 1.12 -22.81
N HIS A 79 18.63 1.60 -21.68
CA HIS A 79 18.34 1.06 -20.33
C HIS A 79 16.85 1.12 -19.96
N HIS A 80 16.12 2.10 -20.49
CA HIS A 80 14.69 2.26 -20.27
C HIS A 80 13.83 1.62 -21.37
N HIS A 81 14.42 0.94 -22.36
CA HIS A 81 13.71 0.42 -23.52
C HIS A 81 13.33 -1.07 -23.34
N PRO A 82 12.04 -1.40 -23.13
CA PRO A 82 11.61 -2.75 -22.72
C PRO A 82 12.03 -3.87 -23.69
N SER A 83 12.08 -3.60 -24.99
CA SER A 83 12.43 -4.60 -26.01
C SER A 83 13.91 -4.65 -26.39
N PHE A 84 14.73 -3.65 -26.06
CA PHE A 84 16.11 -3.55 -26.57
C PHE A 84 17.17 -3.57 -25.47
N THR A 85 16.76 -3.53 -24.20
CA THR A 85 17.66 -3.64 -23.04
C THR A 85 18.57 -4.85 -23.12
N HIS A 86 18.10 -6.02 -23.58
CA HIS A 86 18.92 -7.23 -23.68
C HIS A 86 20.05 -7.15 -24.73
N PHE A 87 19.96 -6.22 -25.67
CA PHE A 87 21.03 -5.96 -26.66
C PHE A 87 22.14 -5.05 -26.11
N ASP A 88 22.05 -4.56 -24.89
CA ASP A 88 23.07 -3.71 -24.26
C ASP A 88 24.49 -4.28 -24.36
N PHE A 89 24.66 -5.57 -24.08
CA PHE A 89 25.94 -6.26 -24.19
C PHE A 89 26.36 -6.49 -25.65
N HIS A 90 25.41 -6.74 -26.55
CA HIS A 90 25.70 -6.83 -27.98
C HIS A 90 26.18 -5.50 -28.56
N ILE A 91 25.56 -4.38 -28.15
CA ILE A 91 25.94 -3.03 -28.56
C ILE A 91 27.30 -2.65 -27.96
N PHE A 92 27.54 -3.04 -26.71
CA PHE A 92 28.86 -2.91 -26.09
C PHE A 92 29.93 -3.65 -26.90
N ASN A 93 29.71 -4.92 -27.24
CA ASN A 93 30.65 -5.68 -28.06
C ASN A 93 30.83 -5.09 -29.47
N TRP A 94 29.75 -4.62 -30.10
CA TRP A 94 29.83 -3.93 -31.40
C TRP A 94 30.68 -2.66 -31.34
N ALA A 95 30.55 -1.84 -30.28
CA ALA A 95 31.37 -0.65 -30.11
C ALA A 95 32.87 -0.98 -30.15
N SER A 96 33.28 -2.13 -29.61
CA SER A 96 34.67 -2.60 -29.65
C SER A 96 35.18 -2.99 -31.04
N THR A 97 34.30 -3.22 -32.01
CA THR A 97 34.69 -3.53 -33.41
C THR A 97 35.03 -2.28 -34.23
N ILE A 98 34.81 -1.09 -33.68
CA ILE A 98 35.15 0.17 -34.34
C ILE A 98 36.62 0.50 -34.05
N ASP A 99 37.44 0.57 -35.10
CA ASP A 99 38.91 0.74 -34.98
C ASP A 99 39.33 1.94 -34.11
N SER A 100 38.57 3.05 -34.16
CA SER A 100 38.83 4.28 -33.41
C SER A 100 38.29 4.29 -31.97
N PHE A 101 37.54 3.27 -31.56
CA PHE A 101 36.87 3.22 -30.26
C PHE A 101 37.56 2.23 -29.30
N ARG A 102 37.70 2.63 -28.03
CA ARG A 102 38.13 1.74 -26.94
C ARG A 102 37.25 2.00 -25.73
N HIS A 103 36.81 0.93 -25.07
CA HIS A 103 36.05 1.05 -23.82
C HIS A 103 36.93 1.63 -22.71
N ASP A 104 36.34 2.53 -21.93
CA ASP A 104 36.92 3.06 -20.71
C ASP A 104 36.33 2.37 -19.47
N HIS A 105 36.87 2.70 -18.29
CA HIS A 105 36.39 2.15 -17.03
C HIS A 105 34.90 2.44 -16.76
N SER A 106 34.37 3.55 -17.27
CA SER A 106 32.98 3.95 -17.03
C SER A 106 31.98 3.06 -17.78
N THR A 107 32.30 2.69 -19.03
CA THR A 107 31.51 1.76 -19.83
C THR A 107 31.58 0.33 -19.29
N PHE A 108 32.76 -0.13 -18.89
CA PHE A 108 32.93 -1.44 -18.23
C PHE A 108 32.17 -1.55 -16.90
N GLU A 109 32.29 -0.54 -16.04
CA GLU A 109 31.60 -0.55 -14.74
C GLU A 109 30.08 -0.55 -14.90
N TRP A 110 29.56 0.22 -15.84
CA TRP A 110 28.13 0.24 -16.13
C TRP A 110 27.66 -1.13 -16.62
N MET A 111 28.37 -1.74 -17.57
CA MET A 111 27.99 -3.04 -18.10
C MET A 111 28.06 -4.14 -17.04
N ALA A 112 29.13 -4.18 -16.24
CA ALA A 112 29.29 -5.15 -15.16
C ALA A 112 28.14 -5.05 -14.12
N ARG A 113 27.74 -3.82 -13.74
CA ARG A 113 26.60 -3.61 -12.84
C ARG A 113 25.27 -4.03 -13.48
N THR A 114 25.03 -3.67 -14.73
CA THR A 114 23.78 -4.00 -15.44
C THR A 114 23.61 -5.51 -15.60
N LEU A 115 24.67 -6.23 -16.03
CA LEU A 115 24.64 -7.68 -16.17
C LEU A 115 24.52 -8.40 -14.81
N ALA A 116 25.17 -7.87 -13.76
CA ALA A 116 25.05 -8.40 -12.41
C ALA A 116 23.63 -8.26 -11.82
N ILE A 117 22.96 -7.11 -12.04
CA ILE A 117 21.59 -6.87 -11.56
C ILE A 117 20.57 -7.67 -12.38
N SER A 118 20.78 -7.81 -13.69
CA SER A 118 19.92 -8.59 -14.58
C SER A 118 20.16 -10.10 -14.53
N HIS A 119 21.06 -10.58 -13.65
CA HIS A 119 21.42 -11.99 -13.49
C HIS A 119 21.95 -12.68 -14.77
N ARG A 120 22.50 -11.92 -15.73
CA ARG A 120 23.10 -12.42 -16.98
C ARG A 120 24.55 -12.83 -16.77
N PHE A 121 24.75 -13.87 -15.98
CA PHE A 121 26.08 -14.29 -15.50
C PHE A 121 27.02 -14.84 -16.59
N ALA A 122 26.48 -15.43 -17.66
CA ALA A 122 27.32 -15.89 -18.79
C ALA A 122 27.96 -14.68 -19.50
N ASP A 123 27.14 -13.69 -19.86
CA ASP A 123 27.61 -12.43 -20.46
C ASP A 123 28.54 -11.66 -19.52
N LEU A 124 28.26 -11.67 -18.21
CA LEU A 124 29.13 -11.05 -17.21
C LEU A 124 30.51 -11.70 -17.17
N SER A 125 30.59 -13.04 -17.26
CA SER A 125 31.85 -13.75 -17.35
C SER A 125 32.60 -13.39 -18.64
N SER A 126 31.89 -13.33 -19.77
CA SER A 126 32.47 -12.91 -21.06
C SER A 126 32.99 -11.47 -21.01
N LEU A 127 32.27 -10.55 -20.35
CA LEU A 127 32.71 -9.17 -20.15
C LEU A 127 34.02 -9.10 -19.34
N LEU A 128 34.12 -9.85 -18.24
CA LEU A 128 35.32 -9.84 -17.40
C LEU A 128 36.53 -10.43 -18.12
N GLN A 129 36.33 -11.49 -18.91
CA GLN A 129 37.38 -12.06 -19.76
C GLN A 129 37.81 -11.08 -20.86
N PHE A 130 36.84 -10.38 -21.48
CA PHE A 130 37.14 -9.35 -22.47
C PHE A 130 37.92 -8.18 -21.86
N PHE A 131 37.56 -7.72 -20.66
CA PHE A 131 38.29 -6.69 -19.91
C PHE A 131 39.73 -7.14 -19.58
N ALA A 132 39.92 -8.41 -19.21
CA ALA A 132 41.25 -8.95 -18.90
C ALA A 132 42.18 -8.95 -20.11
N SER A 133 41.65 -9.25 -21.30
CA SER A 133 42.40 -9.21 -22.56
C SER A 133 42.56 -7.79 -23.12
N ASN A 134 41.64 -6.89 -22.81
CA ASN A 134 41.63 -5.50 -23.29
C ASN A 134 41.41 -4.52 -22.14
N PRO A 135 42.44 -4.26 -21.30
CA PRO A 135 42.31 -3.36 -20.16
C PRO A 135 41.97 -1.92 -20.58
N CYS A 136 41.35 -1.18 -19.65
CA CYS A 136 41.03 0.24 -19.83
C CYS A 136 42.27 1.08 -20.22
N PRO A 137 42.18 1.94 -21.25
CA PRO A 137 43.29 2.80 -21.69
C PRO A 137 43.56 4.01 -20.77
N CYS A 138 42.88 4.11 -19.63
CA CYS A 138 42.87 5.27 -18.74
C CYS A 138 44.14 5.43 -17.87
N SER A 139 45.21 4.73 -18.20
CA SER A 139 46.49 4.76 -17.50
C SER A 139 47.63 4.70 -18.52
N ASP A 140 48.75 5.36 -18.22
CA ASP A 140 49.88 5.59 -19.13
C ASP A 140 50.75 4.34 -19.39
N GLY A 141 50.14 3.16 -19.52
CA GLY A 141 50.78 1.89 -19.86
C GLY A 141 51.65 1.27 -18.76
N ILE A 142 52.10 2.05 -17.78
CA ILE A 142 52.95 1.59 -16.66
C ILE A 142 52.12 1.13 -15.46
N PHE A 143 50.92 1.70 -15.27
CA PHE A 143 50.02 1.34 -14.17
C PHE A 143 48.68 0.80 -14.70
N SER A 144 47.99 0.03 -13.89
CA SER A 144 46.67 -0.53 -14.09
C SER A 144 45.61 0.51 -13.71
N CYS A 145 44.44 0.39 -14.32
CA CYS A 145 43.34 1.28 -14.03
C CYS A 145 42.92 1.16 -12.55
N PRO A 146 42.84 2.26 -11.78
CA PRO A 146 42.40 2.23 -10.37
C PRO A 146 40.93 1.81 -10.20
N ARG A 147 40.16 1.78 -11.29
CA ARG A 147 38.76 1.34 -11.32
C ARG A 147 38.58 -0.15 -11.65
N THR A 148 39.67 -0.86 -11.96
CA THR A 148 39.65 -2.31 -12.22
C THR A 148 39.03 -3.07 -11.05
N GLU A 149 39.51 -2.81 -9.83
CA GLU A 149 39.02 -3.50 -8.64
C GLU A 149 37.51 -3.27 -8.39
N PRO A 150 36.97 -2.03 -8.41
CA PRO A 150 35.53 -1.79 -8.36
C PRO A 150 34.69 -2.56 -9.39
N ILE A 151 35.14 -2.66 -10.65
CA ILE A 151 34.42 -3.37 -11.72
C ILE A 151 34.25 -4.86 -11.36
N PHE A 152 35.33 -5.51 -10.91
CA PHE A 152 35.29 -6.91 -10.49
C PHE A 152 34.52 -7.11 -9.17
N ARG A 153 34.61 -6.16 -8.23
CA ARG A 153 33.92 -6.23 -6.95
C ARG A 153 32.42 -6.41 -7.07
N PHE A 154 31.75 -5.69 -7.98
CA PHE A 154 30.31 -5.85 -8.19
C PHE A 154 29.97 -7.26 -8.67
N SER A 155 30.75 -7.76 -9.62
CA SER A 155 30.58 -9.09 -10.22
C SER A 155 30.80 -10.21 -9.20
N ILE A 156 31.91 -10.14 -8.45
CA ILE A 156 32.26 -11.13 -7.40
C ILE A 156 31.17 -11.18 -6.32
N ASN A 157 30.67 -10.03 -5.87
CA ASN A 157 29.56 -9.96 -4.92
C ASN A 157 28.27 -10.58 -5.49
N ALA A 158 27.95 -10.33 -6.75
CA ALA A 158 26.77 -10.90 -7.41
C ALA A 158 26.88 -12.44 -7.52
N TYR A 159 28.03 -12.96 -7.96
CA TYR A 159 28.30 -14.40 -7.99
C TYR A 159 28.17 -15.05 -6.60
N CYS A 160 28.77 -14.44 -5.57
CA CYS A 160 28.68 -14.93 -4.19
C CYS A 160 27.25 -14.92 -3.63
N ARG A 161 26.43 -13.94 -3.99
CA ARG A 161 25.03 -13.86 -3.52
C ARG A 161 24.17 -15.00 -4.05
N VAL A 162 24.41 -15.42 -5.30
CA VAL A 162 23.69 -16.50 -6.00
C VAL A 162 24.31 -17.88 -5.74
N GLY A 163 25.50 -17.94 -5.15
CA GLY A 163 26.19 -19.20 -4.81
C GLY A 163 27.09 -19.75 -5.92
N ARG A 164 27.32 -18.99 -6.99
CA ARG A 164 28.27 -19.33 -8.07
C ARG A 164 29.71 -19.03 -7.65
N LEU A 165 30.20 -19.77 -6.67
CA LEU A 165 31.48 -19.47 -6.00
C LEU A 165 32.70 -19.68 -6.90
N ASP A 166 32.66 -20.66 -7.82
CA ASP A 166 33.79 -20.94 -8.71
C ASP A 166 34.04 -19.77 -9.68
N ASP A 167 32.97 -19.19 -10.24
CA ASP A 167 33.07 -17.98 -11.08
C ASP A 167 33.57 -16.77 -10.29
N ALA A 168 33.17 -16.66 -9.02
CA ALA A 168 33.66 -15.60 -8.13
C ALA A 168 35.17 -15.72 -7.89
N VAL A 169 35.69 -16.94 -7.70
CA VAL A 169 37.13 -17.19 -7.55
C VAL A 169 37.87 -16.90 -8.86
N VAL A 170 37.36 -17.37 -10.00
CA VAL A 170 37.96 -17.09 -11.32
C VAL A 170 38.03 -15.59 -11.59
N ALA A 171 36.95 -14.85 -11.29
CA ALA A 171 36.91 -13.40 -11.42
C ALA A 171 37.92 -12.71 -10.50
N PHE A 172 38.05 -13.18 -9.26
CA PHE A 172 39.01 -12.64 -8.30
C PHE A 172 40.47 -12.87 -8.72
N GLU A 173 40.82 -14.08 -9.15
CA GLU A 173 42.17 -14.40 -9.64
C GLU A 173 42.51 -13.64 -10.93
N SER A 174 41.54 -13.47 -11.82
CA SER A 174 41.71 -12.67 -13.04
C SER A 174 42.00 -11.21 -12.70
N MET A 175 41.23 -10.62 -11.78
CA MET A 175 41.47 -9.27 -11.29
C MET A 175 42.83 -9.11 -10.61
N LYS A 176 43.23 -10.09 -9.78
CA LYS A 176 44.52 -10.05 -9.07
C LYS A 176 45.72 -9.96 -10.02
N LYS A 177 45.61 -10.53 -11.22
CA LYS A 177 46.63 -10.43 -12.28
C LYS A 177 46.65 -9.07 -13.00
N LEU A 178 45.57 -8.28 -12.89
CA LEU A 178 45.38 -7.03 -13.62
C LEU A 178 45.66 -5.77 -12.81
N ILE A 179 45.78 -5.87 -11.48
CA ILE A 179 46.01 -4.73 -10.59
C ILE A 179 47.47 -4.62 -10.17
N ASP A 180 47.99 -3.40 -10.06
CA ASP A 180 49.32 -3.12 -9.51
C ASP A 180 49.21 -2.90 -8.02
N GLY A 181 49.03 -3.99 -7.29
CA GLY A 181 48.92 -3.94 -5.85
C GLY A 181 48.22 -5.15 -5.27
N ARG A 182 47.88 -5.03 -4.00
CA ARG A 182 47.13 -6.07 -3.29
C ARG A 182 45.63 -5.77 -3.40
N PRO A 183 44.78 -6.80 -3.60
CA PRO A 183 43.34 -6.60 -3.54
C PRO A 183 42.92 -5.98 -2.20
N SER A 184 41.88 -5.15 -2.19
CA SER A 184 41.37 -4.62 -0.93
C SER A 184 40.85 -5.72 0.01
N VAL A 185 40.92 -5.44 1.31
CA VAL A 185 40.35 -6.28 2.37
C VAL A 185 38.88 -6.59 2.11
N ALA A 186 38.14 -5.64 1.55
CA ALA A 186 36.72 -5.78 1.30
C ALA A 186 36.39 -6.87 0.27
N LEU A 187 37.24 -7.11 -0.74
CA LEU A 187 37.05 -8.19 -1.70
C LEU A 187 37.27 -9.57 -1.09
N TYR A 188 38.32 -9.71 -0.29
CA TYR A 188 38.57 -10.90 0.51
C TYR A 188 37.37 -11.20 1.41
N ASN A 189 36.85 -10.19 2.12
CA ASN A 189 35.66 -10.33 2.96
C ASN A 189 34.41 -10.77 2.18
N ILE A 190 34.20 -10.30 0.94
CA ILE A 190 33.08 -10.74 0.09
C ILE A 190 33.19 -12.23 -0.24
N LEU A 191 34.38 -12.70 -0.63
CA LEU A 191 34.61 -14.12 -0.95
C LEU A 191 34.47 -15.00 0.29
N ILE A 192 35.14 -14.65 1.39
CA ILE A 192 35.08 -15.39 2.65
C ILE A 192 33.62 -15.50 3.10
N HIS A 193 32.87 -14.39 3.11
CA HIS A 193 31.45 -14.39 3.45
C HIS A 193 30.61 -15.25 2.47
N GLY A 194 30.89 -15.19 1.17
CA GLY A 194 30.24 -16.01 0.15
C GLY A 194 30.40 -17.51 0.41
N PHE A 195 31.63 -17.96 0.69
CA PHE A 195 31.93 -19.35 1.04
C PHE A 195 31.25 -19.78 2.35
N VAL A 196 31.32 -18.95 3.39
CA VAL A 196 30.65 -19.21 4.68
C VAL A 196 29.13 -19.31 4.53
N LYS A 197 28.52 -18.44 3.73
CA LYS A 197 27.07 -18.48 3.46
C LYS A 197 26.64 -19.78 2.77
N CYS A 198 27.49 -20.34 1.91
CA CYS A 198 27.22 -21.60 1.21
C CYS A 198 27.69 -22.84 1.99
N GLY A 199 28.08 -22.70 3.27
CA GLY A 199 28.52 -23.81 4.11
C GLY A 199 29.91 -24.37 3.77
N LYS A 200 30.67 -23.74 2.87
CA LYS A 200 32.00 -24.19 2.45
C LYS A 200 33.12 -23.59 3.33
N HIS A 201 33.15 -23.97 4.60
CA HIS A 201 34.05 -23.38 5.60
C HIS A 201 35.53 -23.52 5.27
N ASP A 202 36.00 -24.70 4.85
CA ASP A 202 37.42 -24.94 4.55
C ASP A 202 37.93 -24.03 3.42
N ASN A 203 37.07 -23.73 2.44
CA ASN A 203 37.43 -22.82 1.36
C ASN A 203 37.49 -21.36 1.84
N ALA A 204 36.64 -20.97 2.81
CA ALA A 204 36.74 -19.65 3.44
C ALA A 204 38.08 -19.48 4.18
N LEU A 205 38.55 -20.53 4.87
CA LEU A 205 39.86 -20.52 5.53
C LEU A 205 41.01 -20.45 4.52
N LYS A 206 40.95 -21.18 3.41
CA LYS A 206 41.95 -21.07 2.32
C LYS A 206 42.03 -19.65 1.76
N VAL A 207 40.90 -18.95 1.63
CA VAL A 207 40.88 -17.55 1.18
C VAL A 207 41.49 -16.63 2.24
N PHE A 208 41.22 -16.87 3.54
CA PHE A 208 41.86 -16.13 4.65
C PHE A 208 43.37 -16.35 4.73
N ASP A 209 43.85 -17.58 4.52
CA ASP A 209 45.27 -17.90 4.44
C ASP A 209 45.92 -17.19 3.26
N THR A 210 45.23 -17.16 2.11
CA THR A 210 45.68 -16.43 0.91
C THR A 210 45.77 -14.93 1.20
N MET A 211 44.77 -14.34 1.87
CA MET A 211 44.79 -12.95 2.30
C MET A 211 46.01 -12.63 3.17
N THR A 212 46.33 -13.53 4.12
CA THR A 212 47.49 -13.38 5.01
C THR A 212 48.81 -13.55 4.26
N LYS A 213 48.92 -14.52 3.34
CA LYS A 213 50.10 -14.72 2.46
C LYS A 213 50.36 -13.53 1.55
N ASP A 214 49.29 -12.93 1.03
CA ASP A 214 49.34 -11.68 0.26
C ASP A 214 49.70 -10.47 1.13
N ARG A 215 49.89 -10.65 2.44
CA ARG A 215 50.19 -9.60 3.43
C ARG A 215 49.11 -8.51 3.45
N VAL A 216 47.86 -8.88 3.20
CA VAL A 216 46.69 -8.00 3.40
C VAL A 216 46.22 -8.19 4.83
N LYS A 217 46.21 -7.11 5.63
CA LYS A 217 45.84 -7.19 7.05
C LYS A 217 44.33 -7.46 7.19
N PRO A 218 43.92 -8.54 7.88
CA PRO A 218 42.53 -8.75 8.25
C PRO A 218 41.95 -7.57 9.03
N ASP A 219 40.67 -7.29 8.83
CA ASP A 219 39.94 -6.29 9.62
C ASP A 219 38.91 -6.98 10.53
N VAL A 220 38.20 -6.17 11.32
CA VAL A 220 37.15 -6.64 12.24
C VAL A 220 36.07 -7.45 11.50
N TYR A 221 35.75 -7.08 10.26
CA TYR A 221 34.77 -7.82 9.46
C TYR A 221 35.28 -9.20 9.06
N THR A 222 36.55 -9.33 8.67
CA THR A 222 37.18 -10.62 8.35
C THR A 222 37.03 -11.60 9.51
N PHE A 223 37.44 -11.18 10.72
CA PHE A 223 37.35 -12.02 11.92
C PHE A 223 35.91 -12.35 12.29
N ASN A 224 34.99 -11.38 12.23
CA ASN A 224 33.58 -11.63 12.55
C ASN A 224 32.93 -12.65 11.60
N ILE A 225 33.26 -12.62 10.30
CA ILE A 225 32.78 -13.62 9.33
C ILE A 225 33.28 -15.03 9.70
N LEU A 226 34.57 -15.16 10.02
CA LEU A 226 35.17 -16.45 10.37
C LEU A 226 34.68 -16.97 11.71
N ILE A 227 34.63 -16.13 12.74
CA ILE A 227 34.06 -16.46 14.06
C ILE A 227 32.61 -16.94 13.89
N SER A 228 31.79 -16.22 13.11
CA SER A 228 30.42 -16.66 12.80
C SER A 228 30.40 -18.03 12.13
N SER A 229 31.33 -18.29 11.21
CA SER A 229 31.44 -19.60 10.56
C SER A 229 31.81 -20.72 11.53
N TYR A 230 32.77 -20.51 12.42
CA TYR A 230 33.15 -21.50 13.44
C TYR A 230 32.02 -21.77 14.43
N CYS A 231 31.30 -20.72 14.86
CA CYS A 231 30.09 -20.88 15.67
C CYS A 231 29.00 -21.70 14.96
N ARG A 232 28.77 -21.49 13.66
CA ARG A 232 27.79 -22.28 12.88
C ARG A 232 28.16 -23.75 12.73
N ASN A 233 29.45 -24.07 12.78
CA ASN A 233 30.00 -25.42 12.71
C ASN A 233 30.23 -26.05 14.09
N SER A 234 29.72 -25.44 15.16
CA SER A 234 29.90 -25.90 16.56
C SER A 234 31.35 -25.97 17.05
N GLN A 235 32.27 -25.27 16.38
CA GLN A 235 33.71 -25.25 16.68
C GLN A 235 34.10 -24.03 17.53
N PHE A 236 33.48 -23.88 18.71
CA PHE A 236 33.61 -22.69 19.56
C PHE A 236 35.01 -22.42 20.08
N ARG A 237 35.78 -23.48 20.34
CA ARG A 237 37.16 -23.33 20.81
C ARG A 237 37.99 -22.54 19.79
N LEU A 238 37.86 -22.88 18.51
CA LEU A 238 38.52 -22.19 17.41
C LEU A 238 37.96 -20.77 17.21
N ALA A 239 36.66 -20.57 17.44
CA ALA A 239 36.05 -19.24 17.43
C ALA A 239 36.64 -18.30 18.51
N LEU A 240 36.87 -18.81 19.73
CA LEU A 240 37.52 -18.08 20.81
C LEU A 240 39.01 -17.85 20.56
N GLU A 241 39.71 -18.83 19.99
CA GLU A 241 41.11 -18.67 19.56
C GLU A 241 41.22 -17.54 18.52
N LEU A 242 40.33 -17.50 17.52
CA LEU A 242 40.28 -16.39 16.54
C LEU A 242 39.92 -15.05 17.17
N PHE A 243 39.03 -15.03 18.16
CA PHE A 243 38.68 -13.81 18.89
C PHE A 243 39.88 -13.25 19.67
N LYS A 244 40.72 -14.11 20.24
CA LYS A 244 42.00 -13.72 20.87
C LYS A 244 43.01 -13.25 19.83
N GLU A 245 43.17 -14.01 18.75
CA GLU A 245 44.08 -13.66 17.65
C GLU A 245 43.74 -12.30 17.04
N MET A 246 42.46 -11.97 16.90
CA MET A 246 41.97 -10.66 16.47
C MET A 246 42.57 -9.53 17.32
N ARG A 247 42.61 -9.69 18.65
CA ARG A 247 43.17 -8.71 19.58
C ARG A 247 44.69 -8.62 19.47
N GLU A 248 45.37 -9.76 19.38
CA GLU A 248 46.83 -9.83 19.21
C GLU A 248 47.30 -9.16 17.92
N LYS A 249 46.49 -9.25 16.85
CA LYS A 249 46.75 -8.59 15.56
C LYS A 249 46.37 -7.10 15.54
N GLY A 250 45.94 -6.54 16.69
CA GLY A 250 45.61 -5.13 16.83
C GLY A 250 44.23 -4.75 16.28
N CYS A 251 43.33 -5.70 16.05
CA CYS A 251 41.94 -5.44 15.73
C CYS A 251 41.10 -5.44 17.02
N SER A 252 40.61 -4.28 17.44
CA SER A 252 39.75 -4.19 18.63
C SER A 252 38.38 -4.83 18.34
N PRO A 253 37.95 -5.83 19.14
CA PRO A 253 36.58 -6.35 19.07
C PRO A 253 35.56 -5.23 19.23
N ASN A 254 34.46 -5.33 18.49
CA ASN A 254 33.34 -4.39 18.62
C ASN A 254 32.06 -5.14 19.00
N VAL A 255 30.97 -4.40 19.14
CA VAL A 255 29.63 -4.94 19.45
C VAL A 255 29.24 -6.13 18.55
N VAL A 256 29.59 -6.08 17.25
CA VAL A 256 29.28 -7.15 16.31
C VAL A 256 30.09 -8.42 16.61
N SER A 257 31.36 -8.28 16.99
CA SER A 257 32.23 -9.39 17.38
C SER A 257 31.66 -10.15 18.58
N PHE A 258 31.31 -9.43 19.64
CA PHE A 258 30.71 -10.01 20.84
C PHE A 258 29.34 -10.62 20.56
N ASN A 259 28.44 -9.90 19.87
CA ASN A 259 27.12 -10.41 19.53
C ASN A 259 27.18 -11.69 18.67
N THR A 260 28.20 -11.83 17.81
CA THR A 260 28.41 -13.04 17.00
C THR A 260 28.77 -14.24 17.88
N LEU A 261 29.64 -14.05 18.87
CA LEU A 261 29.99 -15.10 19.83
C LEU A 261 28.82 -15.45 20.74
N ILE A 262 28.16 -14.46 21.34
CA ILE A 262 27.01 -14.67 22.23
C ILE A 262 25.90 -15.46 21.50
N ARG A 263 25.53 -15.06 20.28
CA ARG A 263 24.55 -15.81 19.45
C ARG A 263 25.02 -17.24 19.17
N GLY A 264 26.31 -17.42 18.89
CA GLY A 264 26.91 -18.72 18.66
C GLY A 264 26.77 -19.64 19.87
N PHE A 265 27.17 -19.18 21.04
CA PHE A 265 27.10 -19.94 22.29
C PHE A 265 25.66 -20.31 22.65
N PHE A 266 24.74 -19.36 22.51
CA PHE A 266 23.32 -19.57 22.81
C PHE A 266 22.66 -20.60 21.88
N ARG A 267 23.06 -20.65 20.61
CA ARG A 267 22.56 -21.65 19.64
C ARG A 267 22.87 -23.08 20.07
N GLU A 268 24.02 -23.30 20.69
CA GLU A 268 24.47 -24.62 21.14
C GLU A 268 24.25 -24.82 22.65
N ARG A 269 23.34 -24.04 23.24
CA ARG A 269 22.92 -24.10 24.65
C ARG A 269 24.02 -23.88 25.68
N LYS A 270 25.11 -23.22 25.28
CA LYS A 270 26.23 -22.80 26.15
C LYS A 270 25.98 -21.40 26.72
N PHE A 271 24.91 -21.26 27.49
CA PHE A 271 24.42 -19.94 27.91
C PHE A 271 25.39 -19.23 28.85
N ASP A 272 26.06 -19.97 29.75
CA ASP A 272 26.96 -19.40 30.75
C ASP A 272 28.18 -18.75 30.08
N GLU A 273 28.75 -19.40 29.07
CA GLU A 273 29.82 -18.83 28.26
C GLU A 273 29.35 -17.60 27.47
N GLY A 274 28.12 -17.62 26.94
CA GLY A 274 27.53 -16.46 26.27
C GLY A 274 27.33 -15.26 27.21
N VAL A 275 26.90 -15.50 28.46
CA VAL A 275 26.80 -14.47 29.50
C VAL A 275 28.17 -13.97 29.93
N SER A 276 29.16 -14.87 30.07
CA SER A 276 30.55 -14.50 30.34
C SER A 276 31.12 -13.58 29.26
N MET A 277 30.80 -13.82 27.99
CA MET A 277 31.22 -12.91 26.89
C MET A 277 30.59 -11.52 27.01
N ALA A 278 29.36 -11.41 27.53
CA ALA A 278 28.74 -10.11 27.79
C ALA A 278 29.44 -9.36 28.93
N TYR A 279 29.93 -10.06 29.96
CA TYR A 279 30.77 -9.43 30.99
C TYR A 279 32.16 -9.02 30.47
N GLU A 280 32.81 -9.86 29.66
CA GLU A 280 34.07 -9.48 29.00
C GLU A 280 33.88 -8.24 28.10
N MET A 281 32.72 -8.11 27.45
CA MET A 281 32.36 -6.92 26.67
C MET A 281 32.34 -5.65 27.53
N ILE A 282 31.82 -5.72 28.76
CA ILE A 282 31.83 -4.60 29.73
C ILE A 282 33.26 -4.28 30.17
N GLU A 283 34.05 -5.31 30.51
CA GLU A 283 35.44 -5.13 30.97
C GLU A 283 36.33 -4.47 29.91
N LEU A 284 36.10 -4.77 28.63
CA LEU A 284 36.79 -4.14 27.51
C LEU A 284 36.24 -2.76 27.13
N GLY A 285 35.23 -2.25 27.85
CA GLY A 285 34.62 -0.94 27.61
C GLY A 285 33.81 -0.87 26.31
N CYS A 286 33.31 -2.00 25.80
CA CYS A 286 32.46 -2.04 24.63
C CYS A 286 30.99 -1.82 25.03
N GLU A 287 30.37 -0.76 24.51
CA GLU A 287 28.98 -0.41 24.80
C GLU A 287 28.00 -1.47 24.30
N PHE A 288 26.99 -1.80 25.11
CA PHE A 288 25.93 -2.69 24.66
C PHE A 288 25.08 -2.03 23.59
N SER A 289 24.57 -2.86 22.67
CA SER A 289 23.49 -2.48 21.77
C SER A 289 22.18 -3.10 22.22
N SER A 290 21.05 -2.57 21.76
CA SER A 290 19.74 -3.19 21.99
C SER A 290 19.72 -4.65 21.52
N VAL A 291 20.44 -4.95 20.44
CA VAL A 291 20.59 -6.31 19.91
C VAL A 291 21.34 -7.22 20.88
N THR A 292 22.35 -6.71 21.62
CA THR A 292 23.10 -7.47 22.62
C THR A 292 22.17 -7.95 23.73
N CYS A 293 21.37 -7.03 24.28
CA CYS A 293 20.41 -7.35 25.33
C CYS A 293 19.28 -8.26 24.82
N GLU A 294 18.81 -8.05 23.58
CA GLU A 294 17.82 -8.93 22.94
C GLU A 294 18.32 -10.38 22.82
N ILE A 295 19.56 -10.61 22.36
CA ILE A 295 20.13 -11.96 22.24
C ILE A 295 20.16 -12.66 23.60
N LEU A 296 20.60 -11.96 24.64
CA LEU A 296 20.73 -12.52 25.99
C LEU A 296 19.36 -12.81 26.60
N VAL A 297 18.42 -11.85 26.53
CA VAL A 297 17.08 -11.98 27.11
C VAL A 297 16.25 -13.04 26.36
N ASP A 298 16.11 -12.94 25.04
CA ASP A 298 15.33 -13.89 24.23
C ASP A 298 15.88 -15.31 24.36
N GLY A 299 17.21 -15.43 24.31
CA GLY A 299 17.89 -16.71 24.43
C GLY A 299 17.68 -17.43 25.76
N LEU A 300 17.86 -16.73 26.89
CA LEU A 300 17.63 -17.28 28.22
C LEU A 300 16.14 -17.57 28.46
N CYS A 301 15.26 -16.71 27.97
CA CYS A 301 13.80 -16.90 28.07
C CYS A 301 13.32 -18.15 27.33
N ARG A 302 13.84 -18.43 26.12
CA ARG A 302 13.49 -19.61 25.32
C ARG A 302 13.87 -20.94 25.98
N GLU A 303 15.01 -21.00 26.67
CA GLU A 303 15.40 -22.20 27.44
C GLU A 303 14.67 -22.28 28.79
N GLY A 304 13.93 -21.24 29.16
CA GLY A 304 13.17 -21.18 30.41
C GLY A 304 13.96 -20.70 31.61
N ARG A 305 15.22 -20.27 31.44
CA ARG A 305 16.08 -19.60 32.44
C ARG A 305 15.68 -18.13 32.65
N VAL A 306 14.38 -17.87 32.81
CA VAL A 306 13.81 -16.51 32.85
C VAL A 306 14.28 -15.72 34.08
N SER A 307 14.41 -16.39 35.24
CA SER A 307 14.88 -15.73 36.47
C SER A 307 16.29 -15.16 36.31
N GLU A 308 17.18 -15.89 35.65
CA GLU A 308 18.53 -15.42 35.38
C GLU A 308 18.55 -14.27 34.38
N ALA A 309 17.69 -14.30 33.35
CA ALA A 309 17.51 -13.17 32.45
C ALA A 309 17.10 -11.89 33.21
N CYS A 310 16.29 -12.01 34.27
CA CYS A 310 15.92 -10.90 35.14
C CYS A 310 17.12 -10.36 35.91
N GLU A 311 17.88 -11.24 36.59
CA GLU A 311 19.05 -10.85 37.39
C GLU A 311 20.12 -10.16 36.54
N ILE A 312 20.41 -10.72 35.36
CA ILE A 312 21.40 -10.16 34.43
C ILE A 312 20.98 -8.75 33.97
N LEU A 313 19.71 -8.56 33.62
CA LEU A 313 19.23 -7.27 33.15
C LEU A 313 19.26 -6.20 34.25
N ILE A 314 18.94 -6.58 35.49
CA ILE A 314 19.09 -5.72 36.68
C ILE A 314 20.55 -5.36 36.91
N ASP A 315 21.47 -6.33 36.85
CA ASP A 315 22.91 -6.07 37.01
C ASP A 315 23.44 -5.12 35.92
N PHE A 316 23.02 -5.31 34.67
CA PHE A 316 23.37 -4.40 33.56
C PHE A 316 22.82 -2.99 33.77
N SER A 317 21.61 -2.87 34.31
CA SER A 317 21.03 -1.58 34.69
C SER A 317 21.83 -0.90 35.78
N ARG A 318 22.23 -1.63 36.84
CA ARG A 318 23.03 -1.10 37.96
C ARG A 318 24.43 -0.66 37.52
N LYS A 319 25.02 -1.36 36.56
CA LYS A 319 26.32 -1.00 35.95
C LYS A 319 26.21 0.14 34.94
N GLY A 320 25.00 0.60 34.61
CA GLY A 320 24.77 1.68 33.63
C GLY A 320 25.19 1.32 32.21
N VAL A 321 25.22 0.03 31.87
CA VAL A 321 25.65 -0.45 30.54
C VAL A 321 24.48 -0.69 29.59
N LEU A 322 23.24 -0.53 30.05
CA LEU A 322 22.06 -0.69 29.17
C LEU A 322 22.01 0.41 28.11
N PRO A 323 21.69 0.07 26.85
CA PRO A 323 21.55 1.06 25.79
C PRO A 323 20.41 2.05 26.08
N ASN A 324 20.61 3.32 25.72
CA ASN A 324 19.58 4.34 25.82
C ASN A 324 18.32 3.94 25.01
N GLY A 325 17.18 3.88 25.68
CA GLY A 325 15.91 3.48 25.06
C GLY A 325 15.78 1.98 24.80
N TYR A 326 16.60 1.13 25.44
CA TYR A 326 16.40 -0.31 25.40
C TYR A 326 15.07 -0.71 26.06
N ASP A 327 14.21 -1.35 25.28
CA ASP A 327 12.94 -1.87 25.75
C ASP A 327 13.04 -3.36 26.10
N TYR A 328 12.57 -3.72 27.29
CA TYR A 328 12.60 -5.07 27.83
C TYR A 328 11.24 -5.78 27.72
N TYR A 329 10.42 -5.38 26.74
CA TYR A 329 9.16 -6.03 26.38
C TYR A 329 9.27 -7.56 26.25
N GLY A 330 10.32 -8.08 25.59
CA GLY A 330 10.47 -9.53 25.40
C GLY A 330 10.60 -10.31 26.72
N LEU A 331 11.18 -9.68 27.75
CA LEU A 331 11.21 -10.25 29.10
C LEU A 331 9.82 -10.18 29.76
N MET A 332 9.10 -9.08 29.58
CA MET A 332 7.75 -8.89 30.11
C MET A 332 6.76 -9.88 29.51
N GLU A 333 6.81 -10.11 28.21
CA GLU A 333 6.00 -11.12 27.51
C GLU A 333 6.29 -12.53 28.03
N ALA A 334 7.58 -12.88 28.20
CA ALA A 334 7.98 -14.19 28.71
C ALA A 334 7.52 -14.43 30.17
N LEU A 335 7.65 -13.42 31.05
CA LEU A 335 7.22 -13.52 32.44
C LEU A 335 5.70 -13.55 32.58
N CYS A 336 4.98 -12.67 31.88
CA CYS A 336 3.52 -12.62 31.91
C CYS A 336 2.88 -13.85 31.26
N GLY A 337 3.49 -14.37 30.19
CA GLY A 337 3.08 -15.62 29.53
C GLY A 337 3.16 -16.84 30.46
N LYS A 338 4.16 -16.89 31.35
CA LYS A 338 4.32 -17.94 32.37
C LYS A 338 3.54 -17.68 33.67
N GLY A 339 2.71 -16.63 33.71
CA GLY A 339 1.91 -16.27 34.89
C GLY A 339 2.73 -15.65 36.03
N ASN A 340 3.97 -15.22 35.80
CA ASN A 340 4.85 -14.65 36.81
C ASN A 340 4.89 -13.11 36.72
N ALA A 341 3.71 -12.47 36.61
CA ALA A 341 3.60 -11.02 36.45
C ALA A 341 4.07 -10.24 37.70
N GLY A 342 4.10 -10.88 38.88
CA GLY A 342 4.67 -10.28 40.10
C GLY A 342 6.16 -10.02 39.98
N ARG A 343 6.92 -11.04 39.54
CA ARG A 343 8.35 -10.88 39.28
C ARG A 343 8.61 -9.89 38.16
N ALA A 344 7.74 -9.85 37.14
CA ALA A 344 7.83 -8.84 36.09
C ALA A 344 7.71 -7.41 36.64
N LEU A 345 6.77 -7.16 37.55
CA LEU A 345 6.61 -5.86 38.20
C LEU A 345 7.86 -5.45 39.00
N GLU A 346 8.44 -6.37 39.80
CA GLU A 346 9.68 -6.11 40.54
C GLU A 346 10.84 -5.69 39.63
N VAL A 347 10.98 -6.38 38.48
CA VAL A 347 12.02 -6.06 37.49
C VAL A 347 11.76 -4.69 36.86
N VAL A 348 10.52 -4.38 36.49
CA VAL A 348 10.17 -3.06 35.95
C VAL A 348 10.46 -1.96 36.97
N ASP A 349 10.12 -2.16 38.24
CA ASP A 349 10.35 -1.15 39.28
C ASP A 349 11.83 -0.84 39.48
N GLU A 350 12.69 -1.86 39.49
CA GLU A 350 14.14 -1.72 39.62
C GLU A 350 14.77 -1.06 38.37
N LEU A 351 14.40 -1.50 37.17
CA LEU A 351 14.95 -0.94 35.92
C LEU A 351 14.54 0.52 35.74
N TRP A 352 13.26 0.82 35.99
CA TRP A 352 12.73 2.16 35.87
C TRP A 352 13.28 3.09 36.97
N GLY A 353 13.53 2.57 38.19
CA GLY A 353 14.21 3.32 39.25
C GLY A 353 15.66 3.73 38.89
N ASN A 354 16.34 2.91 38.10
CA ASN A 354 17.69 3.18 37.59
C ASN A 354 17.70 4.02 36.29
N GLY A 355 16.56 4.59 35.87
CA GLY A 355 16.45 5.45 34.69
C GLY A 355 16.13 4.74 33.37
N ASN A 356 15.94 3.41 33.38
CA ASN A 356 15.57 2.63 32.18
C ASN A 356 14.05 2.55 32.05
N VAL A 357 13.48 3.59 31.43
CA VAL A 357 12.04 3.74 31.24
C VAL A 357 11.50 2.68 30.25
N PRO A 358 10.48 1.89 30.62
CA PRO A 358 9.88 0.89 29.75
C PRO A 358 9.11 1.52 28.58
N SER A 359 8.92 0.77 27.49
CA SER A 359 7.99 1.20 26.44
C SER A 359 6.53 1.06 26.89
N LEU A 360 5.64 1.73 26.14
CA LEU A 360 4.21 1.54 26.26
C LEU A 360 3.81 0.06 26.12
N ILE A 361 4.40 -0.67 25.17
CA ILE A 361 4.06 -2.07 24.88
C ILE A 361 4.45 -2.97 26.06
N ALA A 362 5.62 -2.76 26.66
CA ALA A 362 6.06 -3.49 27.85
C ALA A 362 5.11 -3.26 29.03
N CYS A 363 4.72 -2.00 29.28
CA CYS A 363 3.79 -1.67 30.35
C CYS A 363 2.39 -2.26 30.12
N THR A 364 1.83 -2.14 28.91
CA THR A 364 0.52 -2.73 28.56
C THR A 364 0.51 -4.24 28.76
N THR A 365 1.59 -4.92 28.37
CA THR A 365 1.73 -6.38 28.55
C THR A 365 1.74 -6.76 30.03
N LEU A 366 2.43 -5.99 30.86
CA LEU A 366 2.46 -6.19 32.31
C LEU A 366 1.10 -5.90 32.96
N ILE A 367 0.41 -4.83 32.55
CA ILE A 367 -0.95 -4.50 33.02
C ILE A 367 -1.91 -5.67 32.73
N GLU A 368 -1.87 -6.22 31.51
CA GLU A 368 -2.71 -7.36 31.15
C GLU A 368 -2.34 -8.63 31.93
N GLY A 369 -1.04 -8.87 32.13
CA GLY A 369 -0.54 -9.97 32.96
C GLY A 369 -1.02 -9.89 34.41
N LEU A 370 -0.93 -8.72 35.03
CA LEU A 370 -1.41 -8.45 36.40
C LEU A 370 -2.93 -8.59 36.49
N ARG A 371 -3.66 -8.11 35.47
CA ARG A 371 -5.13 -8.25 35.37
C ARG A 371 -5.57 -9.71 35.33
N ARG A 372 -4.90 -10.55 34.53
CA ARG A 372 -5.18 -11.99 34.45
C ARG A 372 -4.98 -12.73 35.79
N LEU A 373 -4.08 -12.25 36.64
CA LEU A 373 -3.84 -12.79 37.98
C LEU A 373 -4.74 -12.17 39.06
N GLY A 374 -5.63 -11.23 38.70
CA GLY A 374 -6.49 -10.51 39.65
C GLY A 374 -5.77 -9.48 40.52
N ARG A 375 -4.51 -9.14 40.22
CA ARG A 375 -3.70 -8.16 40.98
C ARG A 375 -3.98 -6.73 40.48
N ILE A 376 -5.23 -6.30 40.58
CA ILE A 376 -5.71 -5.02 40.01
C ILE A 376 -5.04 -3.81 40.67
N ASP A 377 -4.77 -3.85 41.97
CA ASP A 377 -4.13 -2.75 42.70
C ASP A 377 -2.72 -2.43 42.19
N GLU A 378 -1.98 -3.46 41.78
CA GLU A 378 -0.65 -3.30 41.20
C GLU A 378 -0.71 -2.75 39.77
N ALA A 379 -1.65 -3.23 38.97
CA ALA A 379 -1.90 -2.72 37.62
C ALA A 379 -2.31 -1.24 37.65
N PHE A 380 -3.08 -0.83 38.66
CA PHE A 380 -3.41 0.56 38.93
C PHE A 380 -2.18 1.41 39.27
N ARG A 381 -1.35 0.98 40.22
CA ARG A 381 -0.12 1.71 40.61
C ARG A 381 0.82 1.88 39.42
N LEU A 382 0.98 0.83 38.61
CA LEU A 382 1.79 0.87 37.40
C LEU A 382 1.26 1.90 36.39
N THR A 383 -0.05 1.91 36.15
CA THR A 383 -0.68 2.86 35.22
C THR A 383 -0.59 4.30 35.72
N GLU A 384 -0.72 4.51 37.03
CA GLU A 384 -0.52 5.83 37.63
C GLU A 384 0.93 6.33 37.43
N ARG A 385 1.92 5.44 37.61
CA ARG A 385 3.34 5.75 37.36
C ARG A 385 3.58 6.08 35.88
N MET A 386 3.00 5.31 34.95
CA MET A 386 3.06 5.60 33.51
C MET A 386 2.56 7.01 33.19
N LEU A 387 1.39 7.39 33.70
CA LEU A 387 0.79 8.70 33.45
C LEU A 387 1.60 9.85 34.06
N LYS A 388 2.22 9.65 35.23
CA LYS A 388 3.12 10.65 35.86
C LYS A 388 4.33 10.95 34.96
N GLU A 389 4.93 9.91 34.39
CA GLU A 389 6.05 9.98 33.44
C GLU A 389 5.62 10.27 31.99
N SER A 390 4.35 10.62 31.75
CA SER A 390 3.79 10.96 30.42
C SER A 390 3.80 9.82 29.40
N ILE A 391 3.78 8.56 29.87
CA ILE A 391 3.53 7.36 29.05
C ILE A 391 2.02 7.14 29.02
N ILE A 392 1.41 7.39 27.86
CA ILE A 392 -0.05 7.35 27.69
C ILE A 392 -0.48 5.95 27.22
N PRO A 393 -1.30 5.20 27.99
CA PRO A 393 -1.85 3.92 27.56
C PRO A 393 -2.84 4.10 26.40
N ASP A 394 -3.03 3.06 25.58
CA ASP A 394 -4.10 3.08 24.58
C ASP A 394 -5.49 2.96 25.24
N SER A 395 -6.53 3.45 24.56
CA SER A 395 -7.90 3.50 25.09
C SER A 395 -8.42 2.11 25.48
N VAL A 396 -8.04 1.06 24.76
CA VAL A 396 -8.50 -0.31 25.02
C VAL A 396 -7.91 -0.86 26.33
N THR A 397 -6.60 -0.72 26.53
CA THR A 397 -5.91 -1.16 27.76
C THR A 397 -6.40 -0.36 28.96
N PHE A 398 -6.56 0.96 28.77
CA PHE A 398 -7.06 1.86 29.80
C PHE A 398 -8.50 1.50 30.24
N ASN A 399 -9.41 1.29 29.28
CA ASN A 399 -10.78 0.87 29.56
C ASN A 399 -10.85 -0.51 30.22
N CYS A 400 -10.01 -1.45 29.81
CA CYS A 400 -9.92 -2.78 30.42
C CYS A 400 -9.51 -2.73 31.91
N LEU A 401 -8.61 -1.83 32.27
CA LEU A 401 -8.19 -1.62 33.66
C LEU A 401 -9.30 -0.93 34.47
N LEU A 402 -9.94 0.10 33.91
CA LEU A 402 -11.06 0.79 34.56
C LEU A 402 -12.21 -0.18 34.86
N GLN A 403 -12.51 -1.09 33.93
CA GLN A 403 -13.53 -2.13 34.16
C GLN A 403 -13.14 -3.03 35.32
N GLY A 404 -11.87 -3.46 35.39
CA GLY A 404 -11.36 -4.28 36.50
C GLY A 404 -11.45 -3.58 37.86
N LEU A 405 -11.13 -2.29 37.93
CA LEU A 405 -11.28 -1.48 39.17
C LEU A 405 -12.74 -1.31 39.58
N CYS A 406 -13.62 -1.09 38.61
CA CYS A 406 -15.06 -1.03 38.87
C CYS A 406 -15.60 -2.39 39.35
N ASP A 407 -15.11 -3.50 38.79
CA ASP A 407 -15.48 -4.87 39.18
C ASP A 407 -15.00 -5.24 40.58
N ALA A 408 -13.87 -4.67 41.01
CA ALA A 408 -13.35 -4.79 42.37
C ALA A 408 -14.05 -3.89 43.41
N GLY A 409 -14.96 -3.00 43.01
CA GLY A 409 -15.64 -2.07 43.92
C GLY A 409 -14.84 -0.80 44.26
N SER A 410 -13.86 -0.44 43.42
CA SER A 410 -12.99 0.72 43.56
C SER A 410 -13.28 1.81 42.51
N THR A 411 -14.55 2.15 42.25
CA THR A 411 -14.96 3.16 41.26
C THR A 411 -14.38 4.56 41.48
N ALA A 412 -14.17 4.96 42.75
CA ALA A 412 -13.59 6.26 43.07
C ALA A 412 -12.15 6.38 42.55
N GLU A 413 -11.35 5.33 42.74
CA GLU A 413 -9.98 5.25 42.21
C GLU A 413 -9.96 5.16 40.69
N ALA A 414 -10.91 4.44 40.09
CA ALA A 414 -11.08 4.38 38.64
C ALA A 414 -11.36 5.79 38.05
N ASN A 415 -12.23 6.57 38.68
CA ASN A 415 -12.54 7.93 38.24
C ASN A 415 -11.36 8.89 38.47
N ARG A 416 -10.62 8.74 39.58
CA ARG A 416 -9.37 9.49 39.82
C ARG A 416 -8.33 9.22 38.73
N LEU A 417 -8.19 7.97 38.31
CA LEU A 417 -7.27 7.59 37.23
C LEU A 417 -7.70 8.18 35.88
N ARG A 418 -9.00 8.21 35.58
CA ARG A 418 -9.56 8.91 34.41
C ARG A 418 -9.14 10.38 34.39
N LEU A 419 -9.35 11.09 35.49
CA LEU A 419 -9.00 12.52 35.59
C LEU A 419 -7.50 12.76 35.41
N LEU A 420 -6.65 11.90 36.00
CA LEU A 420 -5.21 11.96 35.80
C LEU A 420 -4.84 11.74 34.33
N ALA A 421 -5.45 10.75 33.66
CA ALA A 421 -5.19 10.46 32.26
C ALA A 421 -5.62 11.63 31.34
N SER A 422 -6.77 12.25 31.61
CA SER A 422 -7.24 13.43 30.88
C SER A 422 -6.32 14.63 31.06
N SER A 423 -5.75 14.85 32.25
CA SER A 423 -4.76 15.91 32.47
C SER A 423 -3.46 15.74 31.67
N LYS A 424 -3.19 14.52 31.19
CA LYS A 424 -2.00 14.14 30.41
C LYS A 424 -2.30 13.98 28.91
N GLY A 425 -3.52 14.28 28.46
CA GLY A 425 -3.90 14.27 27.04
C GLY A 425 -4.53 12.97 26.54
N LEU A 426 -4.99 12.08 27.43
CA LEU A 426 -5.87 10.97 27.05
C LEU A 426 -7.34 11.40 27.14
N ASP A 427 -7.95 11.63 25.99
CA ASP A 427 -9.38 11.94 25.90
C ASP A 427 -10.20 10.70 26.28
N SER A 428 -11.08 10.87 27.27
CA SER A 428 -12.02 9.83 27.67
C SER A 428 -13.00 9.55 26.53
N ASP A 429 -13.20 8.29 26.17
CA ASP A 429 -14.17 7.89 25.15
C ASP A 429 -15.51 7.46 25.78
N GLY A 430 -16.53 7.26 24.94
CA GLY A 430 -17.85 6.84 25.42
C GLY A 430 -17.84 5.50 26.18
N MET A 431 -16.86 4.63 25.93
CA MET A 431 -16.70 3.38 26.69
C MET A 431 -16.14 3.66 28.08
N THR A 432 -15.15 4.55 28.21
CA THR A 432 -14.60 5.02 29.50
C THR A 432 -15.72 5.48 30.44
N TYR A 433 -16.61 6.34 29.95
CA TYR A 433 -17.74 6.85 30.74
C TYR A 433 -18.76 5.74 31.06
N SER A 434 -19.12 4.89 30.09
CA SER A 434 -20.04 3.77 30.29
C SER A 434 -19.57 2.79 31.38
N ILE A 435 -18.27 2.49 31.42
CA ILE A 435 -17.65 1.62 32.43
C ILE A 435 -17.81 2.23 33.83
N LEU A 436 -17.49 3.52 34.00
CA LEU A 436 -17.60 4.21 35.28
C LEU A 436 -19.05 4.33 35.75
N VAL A 437 -19.98 4.67 34.86
CA VAL A 437 -21.42 4.75 35.19
C VAL A 437 -21.95 3.39 35.63
N SER A 438 -21.59 2.32 34.93
CA SER A 438 -21.93 0.95 35.31
C SER A 438 -21.34 0.58 36.68
N GLY A 439 -20.09 0.95 36.93
CA GLY A 439 -19.40 0.75 38.20
C GLY A 439 -20.08 1.47 39.36
N TYR A 440 -20.29 2.78 39.27
CA TYR A 440 -20.93 3.59 40.31
C TYR A 440 -22.36 3.14 40.60
N THR A 441 -23.10 2.71 39.57
CA THR A 441 -24.44 2.12 39.72
C THR A 441 -24.40 0.82 40.51
N ARG A 442 -23.43 -0.06 40.24
CA ARG A 442 -23.26 -1.32 40.97
C ARG A 442 -22.86 -1.11 42.43
N GLU A 443 -22.07 -0.08 42.73
CA GLU A 443 -21.68 0.29 44.09
C GLU A 443 -22.75 1.10 44.86
N GLY A 444 -23.85 1.50 44.20
CA GLY A 444 -24.91 2.31 44.82
C GLY A 444 -24.54 3.78 45.04
N LYS A 445 -23.45 4.26 44.44
CA LYS A 445 -22.96 5.65 44.52
C LYS A 445 -23.62 6.50 43.42
N GLN A 446 -24.91 6.78 43.63
CA GLN A 446 -25.77 7.38 42.61
C GLN A 446 -25.37 8.81 42.23
N LYS A 447 -25.04 9.66 43.20
CA LYS A 447 -24.70 11.07 42.96
C LYS A 447 -23.42 11.21 42.13
N GLU A 448 -22.42 10.39 42.43
CA GLU A 448 -21.16 10.36 41.70
C GLU A 448 -21.36 9.79 40.29
N GLY A 449 -22.25 8.79 40.13
CA GLY A 449 -22.66 8.28 38.83
C GLY A 449 -23.37 9.32 37.96
N GLU A 450 -24.25 10.14 38.55
CA GLU A 450 -24.96 11.24 37.87
C GLU A 450 -23.98 12.28 37.31
N VAL A 451 -22.99 12.71 38.10
CA VAL A 451 -21.96 13.67 37.65
C VAL A 451 -21.17 13.12 36.46
N VAL A 452 -20.83 11.83 36.47
CA VAL A 452 -20.10 11.20 35.36
C VAL A 452 -20.97 11.08 34.10
N VAL A 453 -22.30 10.92 34.25
CA VAL A 453 -23.25 10.95 33.12
C VAL A 453 -23.37 12.36 32.54
N ASP A 454 -23.45 13.39 33.37
CA ASP A 454 -23.49 14.77 32.91
C ASP A 454 -22.20 15.13 32.16
N GLU A 455 -21.03 14.75 32.70
CA GLU A 455 -19.75 14.89 31.98
C GLU A 455 -19.70 14.10 30.66
N MET A 456 -20.30 12.91 30.62
CA MET A 456 -20.40 12.09 29.39
C MET A 456 -21.26 12.80 28.32
N LEU A 457 -22.38 13.40 28.72
CA LEU A 457 -23.29 14.11 27.84
C LEU A 457 -22.69 15.44 27.35
N ASP A 458 -22.02 16.18 28.24
CA ASP A 458 -21.29 17.41 27.91
C ASP A 458 -20.12 17.14 26.95
N GLY A 459 -19.49 15.96 27.07
CA GLY A 459 -18.49 15.46 26.13
C GLY A 459 -19.05 15.00 24.78
N GLY A 460 -20.38 15.04 24.57
CA GLY A 460 -21.04 14.64 23.32
C GLY A 460 -21.21 13.12 23.15
N PHE A 461 -21.02 12.33 24.21
CA PHE A 461 -21.19 10.88 24.18
C PHE A 461 -22.59 10.48 24.63
N ILE A 462 -23.27 9.67 23.82
CA ILE A 462 -24.64 9.20 24.12
C ILE A 462 -24.52 7.84 24.84
N PRO A 463 -25.07 7.70 26.07
CA PRO A 463 -25.08 6.42 26.79
C PRO A 463 -25.75 5.32 25.96
N ASP A 464 -25.15 4.13 25.93
CA ASP A 464 -25.80 2.99 25.30
C ASP A 464 -27.02 2.53 26.11
N ILE A 465 -27.91 1.77 25.49
CA ILE A 465 -29.19 1.35 26.10
C ILE A 465 -28.95 0.59 27.41
N ALA A 466 -27.85 -0.15 27.53
CA ALA A 466 -27.52 -0.90 28.74
C ALA A 466 -27.07 0.02 29.89
N THR A 467 -26.32 1.09 29.60
CA THR A 467 -25.91 2.11 30.57
C THR A 467 -27.11 2.96 31.00
N TYR A 468 -27.94 3.36 30.04
CA TYR A 468 -29.17 4.12 30.28
C TYR A 468 -30.21 3.31 31.07
N ASN A 469 -30.43 2.03 30.73
CA ASN A 469 -31.36 1.17 31.46
C ASN A 469 -30.89 0.88 32.89
N ARG A 470 -29.58 0.75 33.14
CA ARG A 470 -29.06 0.55 34.50
C ARG A 470 -29.16 1.80 35.37
N LEU A 471 -28.97 2.98 34.77
CA LEU A 471 -29.27 4.26 35.40
C LEU A 471 -30.76 4.35 35.76
N MET A 472 -31.63 3.97 34.82
CA MET A 472 -33.09 3.94 35.02
C MET A 472 -33.54 2.88 36.03
N ASP A 473 -32.88 1.73 36.13
CA ASP A 473 -33.12 0.72 37.18
C ASP A 473 -32.71 1.26 38.56
N GLY A 474 -31.61 2.03 38.63
CA GLY A 474 -31.21 2.78 39.83
C GLY A 474 -32.23 3.83 40.25
N LEU A 475 -32.87 4.51 39.29
CA LEU A 475 -33.96 5.46 39.51
C LEU A 475 -35.31 4.77 39.79
N ALA A 476 -35.55 3.59 39.22
CA ALA A 476 -36.80 2.82 39.36
C ALA A 476 -36.90 2.09 40.71
N ASN A 477 -35.78 1.83 41.38
CA ASN A 477 -35.81 1.32 42.76
C ASN A 477 -36.37 2.33 43.79
N ALA A 478 -36.69 3.56 43.38
CA ALA A 478 -37.48 4.51 44.17
C ALA A 478 -39.00 4.38 43.96
N ARG A 479 -39.49 3.62 42.96
CA ARG A 479 -40.92 3.47 42.68
C ARG A 479 -41.32 2.06 42.27
N SER A 480 -42.08 1.44 43.17
CA SER A 480 -42.96 0.26 43.01
C SER A 480 -42.31 -1.11 42.86
N PHE A 481 -42.09 -1.71 44.03
CA PHE A 481 -42.43 -3.09 44.38
C PHE A 481 -43.77 -3.51 43.73
N VAL A 482 -43.77 -4.61 42.97
CA VAL A 482 -44.87 -5.54 42.59
C VAL A 482 -44.67 -6.00 41.13
N GLN A 483 -44.78 -7.31 40.91
CA GLN A 483 -44.76 -8.03 39.63
C GLN A 483 -43.40 -8.55 39.12
N ARG A 484 -42.77 -9.45 39.90
CA ARG A 484 -41.66 -10.31 39.45
C ARG A 484 -41.95 -11.78 39.81
N GLN A 485 -42.58 -12.55 38.92
CA GLN A 485 -42.53 -14.03 38.90
C GLN A 485 -42.80 -14.54 37.49
N ALA A 486 -42.08 -15.62 37.10
CA ALA A 486 -42.03 -16.31 35.80
C ALA A 486 -41.09 -15.64 34.77
N ASN A 487 -39.89 -16.13 34.41
CA ASN A 487 -39.45 -17.51 34.25
C ASN A 487 -37.94 -17.65 34.52
N VAL A 488 -37.58 -18.50 35.48
CA VAL A 488 -36.25 -19.06 35.73
C VAL A 488 -36.37 -20.56 35.53
N ILE A 489 -36.19 -21.05 34.30
CA ILE A 489 -35.91 -22.46 33.92
C ILE A 489 -35.37 -22.33 32.47
N VAL A 490 -34.19 -22.71 32.01
CA VAL A 490 -33.28 -23.84 32.26
C VAL A 490 -31.88 -23.37 31.86
N ALA A 491 -30.90 -23.56 32.73
CA ALA A 491 -29.49 -23.73 32.37
C ALA A 491 -29.12 -25.19 32.64
N MET A 492 -28.05 -25.65 31.97
CA MET A 492 -27.40 -26.97 32.03
C MET A 492 -27.88 -27.97 30.95
N TRP A 493 -27.02 -28.27 29.98
CA TRP A 493 -26.20 -29.49 29.90
C TRP A 493 -25.25 -29.41 28.67
N PHE A 494 -24.02 -29.93 28.85
CA PHE A 494 -22.96 -30.32 27.88
C PHE A 494 -21.84 -29.35 27.41
N ASN A 495 -20.63 -29.66 27.90
CA ASN A 495 -19.32 -29.49 27.25
C ASN A 495 -18.95 -30.79 26.51
N CYS A 496 -18.59 -30.72 25.23
CA CYS A 496 -17.49 -31.44 24.53
C CYS A 496 -17.72 -31.50 23.00
N GLY A 497 -16.76 -30.99 22.22
CA GLY A 497 -16.51 -31.36 20.82
C GLY A 497 -17.28 -30.61 19.72
N GLY A 498 -16.54 -29.74 19.00
CA GLY A 498 -16.71 -29.42 17.58
C GLY A 498 -18.11 -29.08 17.01
N GLY A 499 -18.29 -27.84 16.58
CA GLY A 499 -19.31 -27.46 15.60
C GLY A 499 -20.26 -26.36 16.06
N LEU A 500 -20.40 -25.34 15.20
CA LEU A 500 -21.34 -24.22 15.26
C LEU A 500 -22.65 -24.50 16.02
N MET A 501 -23.08 -23.56 16.86
CA MET A 501 -24.38 -22.90 16.65
C MET A 501 -24.42 -21.49 17.23
N ALA A 502 -24.94 -20.62 16.37
CA ALA A 502 -25.57 -19.34 16.63
C ALA A 502 -26.12 -19.15 18.05
N PHE A 503 -25.73 -18.06 18.70
CA PHE A 503 -26.65 -17.43 19.64
C PHE A 503 -27.57 -16.49 18.85
N SER A 504 -28.78 -17.00 18.59
CA SER A 504 -30.00 -16.22 18.36
C SER A 504 -30.15 -15.16 19.46
N ASP A 505 -30.34 -13.88 19.14
CA ASP A 505 -31.65 -13.32 18.78
C ASP A 505 -32.77 -13.82 19.71
N ALA A 506 -32.61 -13.58 21.01
CA ALA A 506 -33.72 -13.51 21.95
C ALA A 506 -33.88 -12.06 22.41
N ARG A 507 -34.38 -11.19 21.52
CA ARG A 507 -35.10 -10.01 22.00
C ARG A 507 -36.48 -10.47 22.47
N GLN A 508 -36.71 -10.22 23.75
CA GLN A 508 -38.03 -10.06 24.33
C GLN A 508 -38.88 -9.23 23.35
N LYS A 509 -39.97 -9.83 22.84
CA LYS A 509 -41.09 -9.05 22.29
C LYS A 509 -41.60 -8.19 23.45
N SER A 510 -41.03 -7.01 23.62
CA SER A 510 -41.74 -5.93 24.30
C SER A 510 -42.84 -5.51 23.35
N MET A 511 -44.02 -6.01 23.66
CA MET A 511 -45.30 -5.54 23.17
C MET A 511 -45.39 -4.06 23.50
N TYR A 512 -44.87 -3.19 22.62
CA TYR A 512 -45.10 -1.75 22.77
C TYR A 512 -46.57 -1.52 22.50
N ALA A 513 -47.27 -1.24 23.60
CA ALA A 513 -48.48 -0.47 23.60
C ALA A 513 -48.31 0.71 22.63
N LYS A 514 -49.29 0.85 21.73
CA LYS A 514 -49.60 2.12 21.08
C LYS A 514 -49.86 3.15 22.20
N SER A 515 -48.82 3.80 22.69
CA SER A 515 -48.96 5.02 23.47
C SER A 515 -48.90 6.16 22.47
N ASN A 516 -50.06 6.76 22.25
CA ASN A 516 -50.28 7.99 21.49
C ASN A 516 -49.26 9.06 21.88
N LEU A 517 -48.17 9.16 21.12
CA LEU A 517 -47.38 10.38 20.97
C LEU A 517 -47.87 11.00 19.66
N GLY A 518 -48.32 12.25 19.74
CA GLY A 518 -48.89 12.98 18.60
C GLY A 518 -48.06 12.81 17.33
N GLU A 519 -48.74 12.62 16.20
CA GLU A 519 -48.15 12.38 14.87
C GLU A 519 -47.17 13.48 14.46
N PHE A 520 -45.89 13.34 14.81
CA PHE A 520 -44.83 14.00 14.07
C PHE A 520 -44.68 13.25 12.74
N LYS A 521 -45.13 13.87 11.65
CA LYS A 521 -45.02 13.33 10.29
C LYS A 521 -43.54 13.15 9.94
N LYS A 522 -43.06 11.91 9.91
CA LYS A 522 -41.69 11.56 9.52
C LYS A 522 -41.39 12.03 8.11
N LYS A 523 -40.18 12.57 7.88
CA LYS A 523 -39.74 12.98 6.54
C LYS A 523 -39.38 11.75 5.73
N LYS A 524 -39.91 11.63 4.52
CA LYS A 524 -39.75 10.46 3.65
C LYS A 524 -38.47 10.54 2.84
N VAL A 525 -37.55 9.59 3.02
CA VAL A 525 -36.28 9.50 2.29
C VAL A 525 -36.34 8.33 1.32
N VAL A 526 -36.27 8.60 0.02
CA VAL A 526 -36.22 7.56 -1.01
C VAL A 526 -34.78 7.41 -1.50
N VAL A 527 -34.23 6.19 -1.36
CA VAL A 527 -32.89 5.83 -1.85
C VAL A 527 -33.03 4.94 -3.07
N VAL A 528 -32.48 5.35 -4.20
CA VAL A 528 -32.54 4.59 -5.46
C VAL A 528 -31.17 3.99 -5.75
N GLY A 529 -31.06 2.67 -5.62
CA GLY A 529 -29.82 1.91 -5.85
C GLY A 529 -29.16 1.37 -4.58
N THR A 530 -28.64 0.14 -4.69
CA THR A 530 -28.04 -0.64 -3.60
C THR A 530 -26.54 -0.90 -3.84
N GLY A 531 -25.89 0.04 -4.54
CA GLY A 531 -24.44 0.02 -4.76
C GLY A 531 -23.64 0.52 -3.55
N TRP A 532 -22.37 0.84 -3.78
CA TRP A 532 -21.46 1.38 -2.76
C TRP A 532 -22.00 2.61 -2.04
N ALA A 533 -22.48 3.60 -2.80
CA ALA A 533 -22.99 4.85 -2.22
C ALA A 533 -24.28 4.64 -1.43
N GLY A 534 -25.28 4.00 -2.02
CA GLY A 534 -26.58 3.77 -1.38
C GLY A 534 -26.45 2.88 -0.12
N THR A 535 -25.64 1.82 -0.19
CA THR A 535 -25.40 0.95 0.96
C THR A 535 -24.62 1.65 2.07
N SER A 536 -23.61 2.46 1.73
CA SER A 536 -22.87 3.28 2.71
C SER A 536 -23.81 4.26 3.42
N PHE A 537 -24.65 4.98 2.66
CA PHE A 537 -25.67 5.87 3.22
C PHE A 537 -26.62 5.15 4.18
N LEU A 538 -27.18 4.01 3.76
CA LEU A 538 -28.10 3.21 4.59
C LEU A 538 -27.42 2.66 5.85
N LYS A 539 -26.15 2.27 5.76
CA LYS A 539 -25.38 1.75 6.90
C LYS A 539 -25.10 2.81 7.95
N GLU A 540 -24.89 4.05 7.54
CA GLU A 540 -24.47 5.14 8.44
C GLU A 540 -25.63 6.04 8.91
N LEU A 541 -26.78 6.01 8.22
CA LEU A 541 -27.98 6.71 8.67
C LEU A 541 -28.50 6.10 9.98
N LYS A 542 -28.74 6.94 10.98
CA LYS A 542 -29.14 6.56 12.35
C LYS A 542 -30.36 7.31 12.85
N ASN A 543 -30.74 8.42 12.21
CA ASN A 543 -31.84 9.27 12.68
C ASN A 543 -33.22 8.62 12.42
N PRO A 544 -34.02 8.32 13.47
CA PRO A 544 -35.32 7.66 13.35
C PRO A 544 -36.46 8.61 12.91
N SER A 545 -36.19 9.91 12.75
CA SER A 545 -37.17 10.89 12.24
C SER A 545 -37.46 10.74 10.75
N TYR A 546 -36.69 9.90 10.06
CA TYR A 546 -36.88 9.58 8.64
C TYR A 546 -37.66 8.28 8.44
N ASP A 547 -38.55 8.28 7.45
CA ASP A 547 -39.15 7.08 6.88
C ASP A 547 -38.40 6.71 5.59
N VAL A 548 -37.63 5.61 5.63
CA VAL A 548 -36.66 5.28 4.58
C VAL A 548 -37.21 4.20 3.65
N HIS A 549 -37.35 4.54 2.37
CA HIS A 549 -37.68 3.60 1.31
C HIS A 549 -36.48 3.39 0.40
N VAL A 550 -36.15 2.12 0.13
CA VAL A 550 -35.05 1.75 -0.77
C VAL A 550 -35.65 1.06 -1.99
N VAL A 551 -35.28 1.54 -3.18
CA VAL A 551 -35.70 0.97 -4.47
C VAL A 551 -34.46 0.54 -5.23
N SER A 552 -34.39 -0.74 -5.58
CA SER A 552 -33.38 -1.25 -6.51
C SER A 552 -33.84 -2.57 -7.10
N PRO A 553 -33.51 -2.87 -8.37
CA PRO A 553 -33.74 -4.21 -8.93
C PRO A 553 -32.87 -5.27 -8.25
N ARG A 554 -31.84 -4.86 -7.47
CA ARG A 554 -30.90 -5.74 -6.80
C ARG A 554 -31.11 -5.71 -5.29
N ASN A 555 -31.49 -6.84 -4.71
CA ASN A 555 -31.77 -6.98 -3.27
C ASN A 555 -30.54 -7.16 -2.37
N TYR A 556 -29.35 -7.14 -2.94
CA TYR A 556 -28.07 -7.27 -2.25
C TYR A 556 -27.09 -6.15 -2.62
N PHE A 557 -26.15 -5.89 -1.73
CA PHE A 557 -24.92 -5.17 -2.02
C PHE A 557 -23.88 -6.15 -2.56
N ALA A 558 -23.14 -5.77 -3.59
CA ALA A 558 -22.01 -6.53 -4.14
C ALA A 558 -20.69 -5.78 -3.90
N PHE A 559 -19.70 -6.48 -3.33
CA PHE A 559 -18.34 -5.97 -3.16
C PHE A 559 -17.58 -6.05 -4.49
N THR A 560 -17.82 -5.07 -5.36
CA THR A 560 -17.32 -5.04 -6.74
C THR A 560 -15.81 -5.23 -6.92
N PRO A 561 -14.90 -4.84 -6.00
CA PRO A 561 -13.46 -5.07 -6.16
C PRO A 561 -13.05 -6.55 -6.21
N LEU A 562 -13.92 -7.49 -5.81
CA LEU A 562 -13.66 -8.93 -5.91
C LEU A 562 -14.46 -9.61 -7.03
N LEU A 563 -15.16 -8.85 -7.88
CA LEU A 563 -15.85 -9.41 -9.05
C LEU A 563 -14.90 -10.13 -10.01
N PRO A 564 -13.68 -9.61 -10.33
CA PRO A 564 -12.72 -10.34 -11.16
C PRO A 564 -12.33 -11.71 -10.57
N SER A 565 -12.26 -11.83 -9.24
CA SER A 565 -11.96 -13.12 -8.59
C SER A 565 -13.14 -14.11 -8.65
N VAL A 566 -14.39 -13.63 -8.76
CA VAL A 566 -15.58 -14.48 -8.94
C VAL A 566 -15.62 -15.13 -10.32
N THR A 567 -15.13 -14.45 -11.36
CA THR A 567 -15.16 -14.99 -12.73
C THR A 567 -14.34 -16.28 -12.90
N CYS A 568 -13.42 -16.52 -11.97
CA CYS A 568 -12.48 -17.64 -12.02
C CYS A 568 -12.62 -18.60 -10.82
N GLY A 569 -13.56 -18.36 -9.91
CA GLY A 569 -13.73 -19.22 -8.71
C GLY A 569 -12.64 -19.03 -7.65
N THR A 570 -11.86 -17.95 -7.70
CA THR A 570 -10.94 -17.56 -6.61
C THR A 570 -11.70 -17.19 -5.34
N VAL A 571 -12.89 -16.59 -5.51
CA VAL A 571 -13.88 -16.38 -4.45
C VAL A 571 -15.27 -16.67 -5.01
N GLU A 572 -16.20 -17.09 -4.15
CA GLU A 572 -17.56 -17.39 -4.57
C GLU A 572 -18.44 -16.13 -4.64
N ALA A 573 -19.38 -16.10 -5.60
CA ALA A 573 -20.33 -15.00 -5.74
C ALA A 573 -21.07 -14.68 -4.43
N ARG A 574 -21.50 -15.72 -3.71
CA ARG A 574 -22.20 -15.60 -2.41
C ARG A 574 -21.36 -14.98 -1.29
N SER A 575 -20.03 -15.02 -1.42
CA SER A 575 -19.07 -14.55 -0.43
C SER A 575 -18.87 -13.03 -0.51
N ILE A 576 -19.07 -12.45 -1.69
CA ILE A 576 -18.89 -11.02 -1.94
C ILE A 576 -20.21 -10.22 -1.90
N VAL A 577 -21.34 -10.89 -1.65
CA VAL A 577 -22.67 -10.25 -1.57
C VAL A 577 -23.26 -10.29 -0.16
N GLU A 578 -23.99 -9.23 0.20
CA GLU A 578 -24.74 -9.12 1.44
C GLU A 578 -26.16 -8.59 1.17
N PRO A 579 -27.23 -9.29 1.60
CA PRO A 579 -28.60 -8.83 1.40
C PRO A 579 -28.87 -7.48 2.08
N ILE A 580 -29.58 -6.58 1.39
CA ILE A 580 -29.89 -5.24 1.91
C ILE A 580 -30.76 -5.32 3.16
N ARG A 581 -31.69 -6.27 3.20
CA ARG A 581 -32.50 -6.55 4.39
C ARG A 581 -31.65 -6.95 5.60
N SER A 582 -30.55 -7.68 5.40
CA SER A 582 -29.62 -8.03 6.48
C SER A 582 -28.83 -6.81 6.98
N ILE A 583 -28.43 -5.93 6.06
CA ILE A 583 -27.72 -4.68 6.38
C ILE A 583 -28.61 -3.74 7.19
N THR A 584 -29.91 -3.67 6.90
CA THR A 584 -30.85 -2.76 7.57
C THR A 584 -31.59 -3.38 8.76
N LYS A 585 -31.55 -4.71 8.96
CA LYS A 585 -32.25 -5.41 10.07
C LYS A 585 -31.95 -4.84 11.46
N LYS A 586 -30.74 -4.34 11.68
CA LYS A 586 -30.26 -3.88 12.99
C LYS A 586 -30.57 -2.40 13.30
N LYS A 587 -31.33 -1.71 12.43
CA LYS A 587 -31.68 -0.29 12.62
C LYS A 587 -32.76 -0.13 13.70
N SER A 588 -32.74 1.03 14.37
CA SER A 588 -33.74 1.42 15.37
C SER A 588 -35.07 1.89 14.76
N TYR A 589 -35.13 1.97 13.43
CA TYR A 589 -36.29 2.40 12.65
C TYR A 589 -36.44 1.50 11.42
N ASP A 590 -37.66 1.45 10.87
CA ASP A 590 -37.97 0.60 9.74
C ASP A 590 -37.39 1.15 8.43
N VAL A 591 -36.80 0.24 7.64
CA VAL A 591 -36.32 0.52 6.28
C VAL A 591 -37.06 -0.37 5.31
N HIS A 592 -37.81 0.25 4.40
CA HIS A 592 -38.68 -0.44 3.45
C HIS A 592 -37.97 -0.68 2.12
N PHE A 593 -37.39 -1.86 1.94
CA PHE A 593 -36.79 -2.28 0.67
C PHE A 593 -37.85 -2.83 -0.31
N LYS A 594 -37.87 -2.28 -1.53
CA LYS A 594 -38.66 -2.72 -2.68
C LYS A 594 -37.74 -3.14 -3.83
N GLU A 595 -37.93 -4.36 -4.30
CA GLU A 595 -37.20 -4.92 -5.45
C GLU A 595 -37.86 -4.46 -6.75
N ALA A 596 -37.42 -3.30 -7.24
CA ALA A 596 -38.01 -2.62 -8.38
C ALA A 596 -36.98 -1.72 -9.07
N LYS A 597 -37.16 -1.52 -10.38
CA LYS A 597 -36.36 -0.60 -11.19
C LYS A 597 -37.02 0.79 -11.20
N CYS A 598 -36.28 1.82 -10.82
CA CYS A 598 -36.69 3.20 -11.07
C CYS A 598 -36.53 3.49 -12.57
N TYR A 599 -37.61 3.91 -13.24
CA TYR A 599 -37.60 4.26 -14.67
C TYR A 599 -37.78 5.76 -14.94
N LYS A 600 -38.34 6.52 -13.99
CA LYS A 600 -38.53 7.98 -14.11
C LYS A 600 -38.43 8.67 -12.76
N ILE A 601 -37.71 9.77 -12.71
CA ILE A 601 -37.62 10.69 -11.56
C ILE A 601 -38.35 11.97 -11.95
N ASP A 602 -39.25 12.43 -11.08
CA ASP A 602 -39.97 13.68 -11.25
C ASP A 602 -39.64 14.61 -10.08
N ALA A 603 -38.75 15.58 -10.33
CA ALA A 603 -38.34 16.56 -9.32
C ALA A 603 -39.42 17.60 -9.00
N GLU A 604 -40.25 17.95 -9.98
CA GLU A 604 -41.29 18.97 -9.83
C GLU A 604 -42.40 18.47 -8.90
N ASN A 605 -42.89 17.26 -9.15
CA ASN A 605 -43.94 16.65 -8.32
C ASN A 605 -43.40 15.86 -7.11
N LYS A 606 -42.07 15.80 -6.93
CA LYS A 606 -41.38 15.02 -5.89
C LYS A 606 -41.78 13.53 -5.84
N LYS A 607 -41.77 12.88 -7.01
CA LYS A 607 -42.09 11.45 -7.17
C LYS A 607 -41.01 10.66 -7.88
N VAL A 608 -40.86 9.40 -7.50
CA VAL A 608 -40.08 8.40 -8.23
C VAL A 608 -41.02 7.32 -8.75
N TYR A 609 -40.98 7.07 -10.06
CA TYR A 609 -41.77 6.02 -10.70
C TYR A 609 -40.93 4.76 -10.86
N CYS A 610 -41.49 3.65 -10.42
CA CYS A 610 -40.80 2.36 -10.31
C CYS A 610 -41.63 1.26 -10.96
N GLN A 611 -40.94 0.30 -11.57
CA GLN A 611 -41.52 -0.91 -12.12
C GLN A 611 -40.98 -2.13 -11.35
N SER A 612 -41.87 -3.05 -10.99
CA SER A 612 -41.48 -4.31 -10.32
C SER A 612 -40.44 -5.08 -11.13
N SER A 613 -39.48 -5.70 -10.46
CA SER A 613 -38.46 -6.55 -11.10
C SER A 613 -38.85 -8.04 -11.16
N GLN A 614 -40.07 -8.40 -10.73
CA GLN A 614 -40.56 -9.79 -10.79
C GLN A 614 -41.34 -10.07 -12.08
N ASP A 615 -41.03 -11.18 -12.75
CA ASP A 615 -41.62 -11.59 -14.03
C ASP A 615 -43.11 -12.02 -13.97
N LYS A 616 -43.68 -12.20 -12.78
CA LYS A 616 -45.07 -12.65 -12.62
C LYS A 616 -46.04 -11.47 -12.62
N LYS A 617 -46.79 -11.35 -13.71
CA LYS A 617 -47.95 -10.46 -13.86
C LYS A 617 -49.00 -10.76 -12.78
N PHE A 618 -48.98 -10.01 -11.68
CA PHE A 618 -50.08 -9.96 -10.72
C PHE A 618 -50.95 -8.74 -11.03
N ASP A 619 -52.16 -9.00 -11.51
CA ASP A 619 -53.39 -8.18 -11.41
C ASP A 619 -53.26 -6.63 -11.44
N GLY A 620 -52.48 -6.10 -12.39
CA GLY A 620 -52.78 -4.81 -13.01
C GLY A 620 -52.03 -3.56 -12.53
N LYS A 621 -51.03 -3.63 -11.65
CA LYS A 621 -50.10 -2.49 -11.42
C LYS A 621 -48.65 -2.94 -11.26
N GLU A 622 -47.97 -3.16 -12.39
CA GLU A 622 -46.51 -3.36 -12.42
C GLU A 622 -45.74 -2.09 -12.02
N GLU A 623 -46.39 -0.93 -12.19
CA GLU A 623 -45.82 0.38 -11.91
C GLU A 623 -46.42 1.02 -10.66
N PHE A 624 -45.58 1.68 -9.88
CA PHE A 624 -45.98 2.45 -8.73
C PHE A 624 -45.14 3.71 -8.60
N ALA A 625 -45.70 4.73 -7.96
CA ALA A 625 -45.00 5.98 -7.64
C ALA A 625 -44.70 6.04 -6.14
N LEU A 626 -43.55 6.59 -5.79
CA LEU A 626 -43.17 6.92 -4.42
C LEU A 626 -42.96 8.42 -4.31
N ASP A 627 -43.76 9.07 -3.48
CA ASP A 627 -43.48 10.45 -3.06
C ASP A 627 -42.23 10.48 -2.17
N TYR A 628 -41.48 11.58 -2.18
CA TYR A 628 -40.33 11.79 -1.31
C TYR A 628 -40.25 13.22 -0.77
N ASP A 629 -39.71 13.36 0.44
CA ASP A 629 -39.23 14.64 0.95
C ASP A 629 -37.77 14.85 0.57
N TYR A 630 -36.97 13.78 0.63
CA TYR A 630 -35.59 13.75 0.13
C TYR A 630 -35.37 12.54 -0.79
N LEU A 631 -34.68 12.75 -1.90
CA LEU A 631 -34.30 11.71 -2.84
C LEU A 631 -32.78 11.55 -2.86
N VAL A 632 -32.30 10.32 -2.70
CA VAL A 632 -30.89 9.95 -2.81
C VAL A 632 -30.71 9.02 -4.01
N ILE A 633 -30.13 9.55 -5.09
CA ILE A 633 -29.85 8.81 -6.33
C ILE A 633 -28.47 8.16 -6.19
N ALA A 634 -28.45 6.82 -6.12
CA ALA A 634 -27.24 6.02 -5.97
C ALA A 634 -27.23 4.81 -6.95
N MET A 635 -27.75 5.04 -8.17
CA MET A 635 -27.95 4.02 -9.20
C MET A 635 -26.65 3.57 -9.90
N GLY A 636 -25.54 4.27 -9.65
CA GLY A 636 -24.28 4.05 -10.34
C GLY A 636 -24.37 4.30 -11.84
N ALA A 637 -23.38 3.79 -12.58
CA ALA A 637 -23.28 3.92 -14.03
C ALA A 637 -23.53 2.59 -14.75
N GLN A 638 -23.86 2.67 -16.03
CA GLN A 638 -23.90 1.51 -16.94
C GLN A 638 -22.56 1.36 -17.68
N SER A 639 -22.31 0.18 -18.25
CA SER A 639 -21.17 -0.03 -19.15
C SER A 639 -21.32 0.83 -20.40
N ASN A 640 -20.24 1.43 -20.88
CA ASN A 640 -20.25 2.23 -22.10
C ASN A 640 -19.59 1.48 -23.24
N THR A 641 -20.35 1.23 -24.31
CA THR A 641 -19.88 0.58 -25.52
C THR A 641 -19.25 1.56 -26.51
N PHE A 642 -19.31 2.86 -26.24
CA PHE A 642 -18.91 3.95 -27.15
C PHE A 642 -19.61 3.89 -28.52
N ASN A 643 -20.80 3.28 -28.56
CA ASN A 643 -21.54 2.96 -29.79
C ASN A 643 -20.74 2.07 -30.76
N THR A 644 -19.78 1.29 -30.26
CA THR A 644 -19.04 0.30 -31.03
C THR A 644 -20.00 -0.84 -31.41
N PRO A 645 -20.22 -1.11 -32.72
CA PRO A 645 -21.17 -2.13 -33.16
C PRO A 645 -20.78 -3.54 -32.69
N GLY A 646 -21.77 -4.32 -32.26
CA GLY A 646 -21.63 -5.72 -31.87
C GLY A 646 -21.17 -5.97 -30.42
N VAL A 647 -20.84 -4.92 -29.66
CA VAL A 647 -20.39 -5.08 -28.26
C VAL A 647 -21.54 -5.59 -27.38
N MET A 648 -22.75 -5.04 -27.52
CA MET A 648 -23.90 -5.45 -26.70
C MET A 648 -24.35 -6.89 -27.00
N GLU A 649 -24.16 -7.32 -28.24
CA GLU A 649 -24.63 -8.60 -28.76
C GLU A 649 -23.65 -9.75 -28.47
N HIS A 650 -22.34 -9.48 -28.47
CA HIS A 650 -21.31 -10.52 -28.46
C HIS A 650 -20.30 -10.45 -27.32
N ALA A 651 -20.21 -9.34 -26.58
CA ALA A 651 -19.27 -9.20 -25.48
C ALA A 651 -19.93 -9.41 -24.11
N HIS A 652 -19.20 -10.02 -23.19
CA HIS A 652 -19.55 -10.03 -21.77
C HIS A 652 -19.12 -8.72 -21.12
N PHE A 653 -19.97 -8.14 -20.27
CA PHE A 653 -19.53 -7.09 -19.35
C PHE A 653 -18.96 -7.69 -18.08
N LEU A 654 -18.29 -6.89 -17.24
CA LEU A 654 -17.87 -7.29 -15.90
C LEU A 654 -18.23 -6.18 -14.91
N LYS A 655 -19.53 -6.07 -14.58
CA LYS A 655 -20.08 -5.00 -13.72
C LYS A 655 -20.90 -5.55 -12.56
N GLU A 656 -21.61 -6.64 -12.79
CA GLU A 656 -22.51 -7.29 -11.84
C GLU A 656 -22.08 -8.73 -11.51
N VAL A 657 -22.72 -9.36 -10.52
CA VAL A 657 -22.42 -10.75 -10.13
C VAL A 657 -22.82 -11.73 -11.24
N ASP A 658 -23.96 -11.50 -11.89
CA ASP A 658 -24.45 -12.35 -12.99
C ASP A 658 -23.50 -12.30 -14.19
N ASP A 659 -22.90 -11.13 -14.45
CA ASP A 659 -21.84 -10.99 -15.46
C ASP A 659 -20.66 -11.91 -15.15
N ALA A 660 -20.20 -11.91 -13.89
CA ALA A 660 -19.04 -12.69 -13.47
C ALA A 660 -19.30 -14.21 -13.56
N LEU A 661 -20.48 -14.65 -13.15
CA LEU A 661 -20.92 -16.04 -13.29
C LEU A 661 -21.06 -16.44 -14.77
N GLY A 662 -21.61 -15.54 -15.60
CA GLY A 662 -21.70 -15.74 -17.05
C GLY A 662 -20.33 -15.91 -17.70
N ILE A 663 -19.35 -15.08 -17.33
CA ILE A 663 -17.96 -15.21 -17.79
C ILE A 663 -17.37 -16.56 -17.37
N ARG A 664 -17.48 -16.95 -16.09
CA ARG A 664 -16.98 -18.24 -15.58
C ARG A 664 -17.52 -19.40 -16.40
N LYS A 665 -18.83 -19.39 -16.63
CA LYS A 665 -19.51 -20.40 -17.45
C LYS A 665 -18.97 -20.44 -18.88
N THR A 666 -18.84 -19.29 -19.54
CA THR A 666 -18.30 -19.21 -20.91
C THR A 666 -16.87 -19.74 -21.01
N VAL A 667 -16.01 -19.45 -20.03
CA VAL A 667 -14.64 -20.00 -19.98
C VAL A 667 -14.66 -21.52 -19.90
N ILE A 668 -15.45 -22.10 -18.99
CA ILE A 668 -15.53 -23.55 -18.84
C ILE A 668 -16.15 -24.18 -20.10
N ASP A 669 -17.21 -23.59 -20.66
CA ASP A 669 -17.84 -24.04 -21.90
C ASP A 669 -16.89 -23.95 -23.11
N ALA A 670 -15.88 -23.08 -23.08
CA ALA A 670 -14.84 -23.04 -24.11
C ALA A 670 -13.92 -24.28 -24.04
N PHE A 671 -13.47 -24.66 -22.83
CA PHE A 671 -12.65 -25.85 -22.62
C PHE A 671 -13.42 -27.15 -22.94
N GLU A 672 -14.67 -27.24 -22.50
CA GLU A 672 -15.54 -28.39 -22.77
C GLU A 672 -15.85 -28.56 -24.26
N ARG A 673 -16.00 -27.45 -25.01
CA ARG A 673 -16.16 -27.52 -26.46
C ARG A 673 -14.85 -27.90 -27.15
N ALA A 674 -13.72 -27.37 -26.71
CA ALA A 674 -12.42 -27.64 -27.32
C ALA A 674 -11.93 -29.09 -27.10
N SER A 675 -12.46 -29.79 -26.09
CA SER A 675 -12.17 -31.20 -25.83
C SER A 675 -12.94 -32.17 -26.74
N LEU A 676 -13.96 -31.70 -27.47
CA LEU A 676 -14.74 -32.54 -28.38
C LEU A 676 -13.90 -32.97 -29.60
N PRO A 677 -13.94 -34.25 -30.00
CA PRO A 677 -13.11 -34.77 -31.09
C PRO A 677 -13.50 -34.24 -32.48
N SER A 678 -14.71 -33.69 -32.62
CA SER A 678 -15.22 -33.15 -33.90
C SER A 678 -14.70 -31.75 -34.24
N ILE A 679 -13.96 -31.10 -33.34
CA ILE A 679 -13.52 -29.71 -33.52
C ILE A 679 -12.14 -29.68 -34.15
N SER A 680 -11.99 -28.88 -35.22
CA SER A 680 -10.70 -28.68 -35.90
C SER A 680 -9.72 -27.89 -35.03
N GLU A 681 -8.44 -28.03 -35.32
CA GLU A 681 -7.35 -27.37 -34.59
C GLU A 681 -7.44 -25.83 -34.67
N GLU A 682 -7.87 -25.30 -35.82
CA GLU A 682 -8.11 -23.87 -36.02
C GLU A 682 -9.26 -23.37 -35.14
N GLU A 683 -10.32 -24.15 -35.03
CA GLU A 683 -11.49 -23.81 -34.23
C GLU A 683 -11.18 -23.92 -32.73
N LYS A 684 -10.34 -24.87 -32.30
CA LYS A 684 -9.82 -24.93 -30.92
C LYS A 684 -9.04 -23.67 -30.57
N LYS A 685 -8.14 -23.22 -31.44
CA LYS A 685 -7.37 -21.96 -31.25
C LYS A 685 -8.29 -20.76 -31.13
N ARG A 686 -9.38 -20.72 -31.89
CA ARG A 686 -10.38 -19.64 -31.81
C ARG A 686 -11.14 -19.71 -30.48
N ILE A 687 -11.73 -20.85 -30.15
CA ILE A 687 -12.57 -21.02 -28.95
C ILE A 687 -11.79 -20.75 -27.66
N LEU A 688 -10.49 -21.08 -27.63
CA LEU A 688 -9.61 -20.86 -26.47
C LEU A 688 -8.83 -19.54 -26.52
N HIS A 689 -9.22 -18.61 -27.39
CA HIS A 689 -8.70 -17.23 -27.39
C HIS A 689 -9.64 -16.31 -26.62
N PHE A 690 -9.21 -15.90 -25.43
CA PHE A 690 -9.90 -14.97 -24.55
C PHE A 690 -9.39 -13.53 -24.77
N VAL A 691 -10.29 -12.62 -25.10
CA VAL A 691 -9.96 -11.20 -25.33
C VAL A 691 -10.56 -10.34 -24.23
N VAL A 692 -9.73 -9.52 -23.59
CA VAL A 692 -10.12 -8.58 -22.55
C VAL A 692 -9.93 -7.16 -23.07
N VAL A 693 -11.01 -6.38 -23.14
CA VAL A 693 -10.99 -5.00 -23.61
C VAL A 693 -11.00 -4.05 -22.42
N GLY A 694 -9.97 -3.21 -22.33
CA GLY A 694 -9.76 -2.24 -21.26
C GLY A 694 -8.57 -2.61 -20.37
N GLY A 695 -7.54 -1.76 -20.36
CA GLY A 695 -6.36 -1.85 -19.49
C GLY A 695 -6.52 -1.14 -18.15
N GLY A 696 -7.75 -0.93 -17.68
CA GLY A 696 -8.00 -0.44 -16.31
C GLY A 696 -7.81 -1.54 -15.26
N PRO A 697 -7.95 -1.23 -13.96
CA PRO A 697 -7.79 -2.22 -12.88
C PRO A 697 -8.64 -3.48 -13.09
N THR A 698 -9.93 -3.32 -13.40
CA THR A 698 -10.84 -4.46 -13.65
C THR A 698 -10.36 -5.39 -14.75
N GLY A 699 -9.91 -4.85 -15.89
CA GLY A 699 -9.46 -5.67 -17.02
C GLY A 699 -8.11 -6.34 -16.77
N VAL A 700 -7.19 -5.64 -16.11
CA VAL A 700 -5.89 -6.19 -15.71
C VAL A 700 -6.06 -7.29 -14.66
N GLU A 701 -6.83 -7.04 -13.60
CA GLU A 701 -7.14 -8.04 -12.57
C GLU A 701 -7.81 -9.27 -13.18
N PHE A 702 -8.80 -9.08 -14.06
CA PHE A 702 -9.46 -10.20 -14.72
C PHE A 702 -8.53 -10.99 -15.64
N ALA A 703 -7.70 -10.32 -16.45
CA ALA A 703 -6.75 -11.01 -17.33
C ALA A 703 -5.74 -11.84 -16.52
N ALA A 704 -5.29 -11.32 -15.39
CA ALA A 704 -4.41 -12.01 -14.46
C ALA A 704 -5.10 -13.20 -13.76
N GLU A 705 -6.29 -13.02 -13.21
CA GLU A 705 -7.07 -14.10 -12.57
C GLU A 705 -7.42 -15.21 -13.57
N LEU A 706 -7.76 -14.83 -14.81
CA LEU A 706 -8.04 -15.78 -15.89
C LEU A 706 -6.79 -16.57 -16.27
N HIS A 707 -5.62 -15.91 -16.36
CA HIS A 707 -4.35 -16.59 -16.59
C HIS A 707 -4.10 -17.62 -15.49
N ASP A 708 -4.18 -17.22 -14.22
CA ASP A 708 -3.92 -18.12 -13.10
C ASP A 708 -4.91 -19.30 -13.11
N TYR A 709 -6.21 -19.06 -13.33
CA TYR A 709 -7.20 -20.12 -13.41
C TYR A 709 -6.98 -21.09 -14.58
N VAL A 710 -6.61 -20.56 -15.75
CA VAL A 710 -6.29 -21.38 -16.92
C VAL A 710 -5.09 -22.27 -16.64
N TYR A 711 -3.97 -21.70 -16.19
CA TYR A 711 -2.69 -22.43 -16.13
C TYR A 711 -2.52 -23.22 -14.83
N ASP A 712 -3.06 -22.75 -13.70
CA ASP A 712 -2.97 -23.44 -12.42
C ASP A 712 -4.03 -24.55 -12.27
N ASP A 713 -5.21 -24.39 -12.88
CA ASP A 713 -6.34 -25.29 -12.67
C ASP A 713 -6.79 -25.98 -13.96
N LEU A 714 -7.24 -25.23 -14.98
CA LEU A 714 -7.88 -25.83 -16.17
C LEU A 714 -6.93 -26.65 -17.04
N VAL A 715 -5.70 -26.21 -17.25
CA VAL A 715 -4.69 -26.96 -18.04
C VAL A 715 -4.35 -28.30 -17.39
N LYS A 716 -4.47 -28.43 -16.06
CA LYS A 716 -4.30 -29.73 -15.38
C LYS A 716 -5.45 -30.69 -15.67
N LEU A 717 -6.66 -30.16 -15.85
CA LEU A 717 -7.87 -30.94 -16.17
C LEU A 717 -7.97 -31.24 -17.68
N TYR A 718 -7.52 -30.32 -18.53
CA TYR A 718 -7.58 -30.39 -19.99
C TYR A 718 -6.18 -30.26 -20.62
N PRO A 719 -5.27 -31.23 -20.40
CA PRO A 719 -3.86 -31.12 -20.81
C PRO A 719 -3.68 -30.98 -22.31
N GLN A 720 -4.57 -31.58 -23.11
CA GLN A 720 -4.53 -31.49 -24.58
C GLN A 720 -4.85 -30.08 -25.10
N SER A 721 -5.57 -29.26 -24.32
CA SER A 721 -5.99 -27.93 -24.74
C SER A 721 -4.94 -26.84 -24.49
N LYS A 722 -3.88 -27.16 -23.73
CA LYS A 722 -2.87 -26.22 -23.22
C LYS A 722 -2.26 -25.32 -24.31
N ASP A 723 -1.85 -25.91 -25.42
CA ASP A 723 -1.08 -25.21 -26.46
C ASP A 723 -1.95 -24.31 -27.36
N TYR A 724 -3.27 -24.38 -27.21
CA TYR A 724 -4.21 -23.55 -27.97
C TYR A 724 -4.70 -22.32 -27.20
N VAL A 725 -4.48 -22.25 -25.88
CA VAL A 725 -4.99 -21.16 -25.06
C VAL A 725 -4.23 -19.86 -25.32
N LYS A 726 -4.98 -18.78 -25.50
CA LYS A 726 -4.42 -17.44 -25.71
C LYS A 726 -5.23 -16.39 -24.97
N ILE A 727 -4.55 -15.51 -24.24
CA ILE A 727 -5.17 -14.35 -23.58
C ILE A 727 -4.65 -13.08 -24.25
N THR A 728 -5.53 -12.16 -24.61
CA THR A 728 -5.15 -10.86 -25.19
C THR A 728 -5.85 -9.72 -24.48
N LEU A 729 -5.09 -8.78 -23.93
CA LEU A 729 -5.60 -7.56 -23.31
C LEU A 729 -5.44 -6.40 -24.29
N ILE A 730 -6.52 -5.68 -24.58
CA ILE A 730 -6.57 -4.59 -25.56
C ILE A 730 -6.83 -3.27 -24.83
N GLU A 731 -5.93 -2.30 -24.99
CA GLU A 731 -6.04 -0.97 -24.38
C GLU A 731 -5.85 0.14 -25.42
N ALA A 732 -6.76 1.12 -25.40
CA ALA A 732 -6.72 2.23 -26.35
C ALA A 732 -5.61 3.25 -26.03
N GLY A 733 -5.26 3.43 -24.75
CA GLY A 733 -4.14 4.21 -24.28
C GLY A 733 -2.80 3.53 -24.52
N ASN A 734 -1.70 4.26 -24.28
CA ASN A 734 -0.34 3.75 -24.54
C ASN A 734 0.14 2.76 -23.47
N HIS A 735 -0.50 2.77 -22.29
CA HIS A 735 -0.18 1.89 -21.17
C HIS A 735 -1.44 1.33 -20.52
N ILE A 736 -1.27 0.23 -19.79
CA ILE A 736 -2.29 -0.28 -18.86
C ILE A 736 -2.13 0.40 -17.48
N LEU A 737 -3.18 0.35 -16.67
CA LEU A 737 -3.24 0.98 -15.34
C LEU A 737 -2.87 2.47 -15.36
N ASN A 738 -3.37 3.23 -16.34
CA ASN A 738 -3.05 4.66 -16.54
C ASN A 738 -3.30 5.58 -15.32
N MET A 739 -4.08 5.11 -14.33
CA MET A 739 -4.34 5.81 -13.08
C MET A 739 -3.27 5.57 -12.00
N PHE A 740 -2.33 4.66 -12.23
CA PHE A 740 -1.25 4.29 -11.33
C PHE A 740 0.06 4.99 -11.68
N ASP A 741 1.01 4.93 -10.76
CA ASP A 741 2.39 5.33 -11.02
C ASP A 741 2.96 4.54 -12.22
N LYS A 742 3.71 5.22 -13.09
CA LYS A 742 4.30 4.62 -14.30
C LYS A 742 5.14 3.37 -14.02
N ARG A 743 5.76 3.29 -12.83
CA ARG A 743 6.52 2.11 -12.39
C ARG A 743 5.63 0.87 -12.28
N ILE A 744 4.40 1.03 -11.82
CA ILE A 744 3.41 -0.06 -11.69
C ILE A 744 2.93 -0.49 -13.08
N SER A 745 2.58 0.46 -13.94
CA SER A 745 2.17 0.17 -15.32
C SER A 745 3.24 -0.60 -16.09
N ALA A 746 4.50 -0.13 -16.04
CA ALA A 746 5.61 -0.79 -16.72
C ALA A 746 5.85 -2.21 -16.20
N PHE A 747 5.83 -2.40 -14.88
CA PHE A 747 5.96 -3.73 -14.28
C PHE A 747 4.82 -4.67 -14.69
N ALA A 748 3.58 -4.19 -14.68
CA ALA A 748 2.42 -4.98 -15.06
C ALA A 748 2.50 -5.43 -16.53
N GLU A 749 2.91 -4.56 -17.44
CA GLU A 749 3.12 -4.88 -18.86
C GLU A 749 4.23 -5.94 -19.04
N GLU A 750 5.37 -5.76 -18.36
CA GLU A 750 6.48 -6.72 -18.41
C GLU A 750 6.08 -8.08 -17.82
N LYS A 751 5.34 -8.08 -16.72
CA LYS A 751 4.83 -9.33 -16.11
C LYS A 751 3.86 -10.04 -17.05
N PHE A 752 2.88 -9.32 -17.61
CA PHE A 752 1.91 -9.93 -18.53
C PHE A 752 2.59 -10.52 -19.76
N GLN A 753 3.64 -9.86 -20.26
CA GLN A 753 4.44 -10.41 -21.35
C GLN A 753 5.18 -11.70 -20.94
N ARG A 754 5.71 -11.79 -19.70
CA ARG A 754 6.34 -13.01 -19.16
C ARG A 754 5.33 -14.14 -18.95
N ASP A 755 4.13 -13.81 -18.53
CA ASP A 755 3.01 -14.76 -18.31
C ASP A 755 2.34 -15.19 -19.64
N GLY A 756 2.78 -14.65 -20.78
CA GLY A 756 2.20 -14.97 -22.10
C GLY A 756 0.85 -14.29 -22.40
N ILE A 757 0.44 -13.32 -21.58
CA ILE A 757 -0.71 -12.46 -21.84
C ILE A 757 -0.31 -11.42 -22.89
N ASN A 758 -0.95 -11.46 -24.05
CA ASN A 758 -0.65 -10.55 -25.15
C ASN A 758 -1.28 -9.16 -24.91
N VAL A 759 -0.48 -8.19 -24.49
CA VAL A 759 -0.93 -6.81 -24.22
C VAL A 759 -0.81 -5.96 -25.50
N LYS A 760 -1.95 -5.52 -26.03
CA LYS A 760 -2.05 -4.61 -27.18
C LYS A 760 -2.48 -3.21 -26.73
N THR A 761 -1.50 -2.36 -26.44
CA THR A 761 -1.73 -0.93 -26.18
C THR A 761 -1.88 -0.13 -27.48
N GLY A 762 -2.37 1.11 -27.37
CA GLY A 762 -2.60 2.00 -28.52
C GLY A 762 -3.62 1.45 -29.51
N SER A 763 -4.46 0.49 -29.11
CA SER A 763 -5.33 -0.28 -30.00
C SER A 763 -6.78 -0.10 -29.59
N MET A 764 -7.58 0.51 -30.48
CA MET A 764 -8.99 0.83 -30.20
C MET A 764 -9.90 -0.17 -30.88
N VAL A 765 -10.84 -0.76 -30.16
CA VAL A 765 -11.85 -1.64 -30.79
C VAL A 765 -12.80 -0.81 -31.64
N VAL A 766 -13.06 -1.25 -32.87
CA VAL A 766 -13.96 -0.57 -33.82
C VAL A 766 -15.22 -1.37 -34.12
N LYS A 767 -15.18 -2.69 -33.98
CA LYS A 767 -16.33 -3.58 -34.21
C LYS A 767 -16.10 -4.91 -33.50
N VAL A 768 -17.16 -5.50 -32.97
CA VAL A 768 -17.20 -6.88 -32.49
C VAL A 768 -18.19 -7.65 -33.37
N SER A 769 -17.84 -8.85 -33.80
CA SER A 769 -18.75 -9.78 -34.49
C SER A 769 -18.81 -11.08 -33.70
N ASP A 770 -19.63 -12.05 -34.11
CA ASP A 770 -19.78 -13.34 -33.43
C ASP A 770 -18.45 -14.12 -33.23
N LYS A 771 -17.49 -14.00 -34.17
CA LYS A 771 -16.25 -14.80 -34.15
C LYS A 771 -14.95 -14.01 -34.14
N GLU A 772 -15.00 -12.71 -34.43
CA GLU A 772 -13.82 -11.85 -34.51
C GLU A 772 -14.07 -10.45 -33.94
N ILE A 773 -13.01 -9.85 -33.39
CA ILE A 773 -12.97 -8.47 -32.92
C ILE A 773 -11.99 -7.66 -33.77
N SER A 774 -12.45 -6.54 -34.30
CA SER A 774 -11.64 -5.63 -35.13
C SER A 774 -11.09 -4.49 -34.27
N THR A 775 -9.79 -4.27 -34.35
CA THR A 775 -9.09 -3.18 -33.66
C THR A 775 -8.38 -2.26 -34.64
N LYS A 776 -8.39 -0.96 -34.38
CA LYS A 776 -7.63 0.05 -35.10
C LYS A 776 -6.43 0.49 -34.26
N VAL A 777 -5.23 0.29 -34.79
CA VAL A 777 -3.98 0.73 -34.16
C VAL A 777 -3.87 2.25 -34.32
N ARG A 778 -3.71 3.00 -33.22
CA ARG A 778 -3.67 4.47 -33.25
C ARG A 778 -2.45 5.03 -34.00
N ALA A 779 -1.31 4.36 -33.91
CA ALA A 779 -0.07 4.83 -34.52
C ALA A 779 -0.07 4.69 -36.05
N THR A 780 -0.57 3.57 -36.58
CA THR A 780 -0.55 3.26 -38.02
C THR A 780 -1.89 3.48 -38.71
N GLY A 781 -3.00 3.54 -37.95
CA GLY A 781 -4.35 3.57 -38.48
C GLY A 781 -4.84 2.22 -39.04
N GLU A 782 -4.00 1.19 -39.00
CA GLU A 782 -4.27 -0.15 -39.52
C GLU A 782 -5.38 -0.86 -38.71
N VAL A 783 -6.25 -1.58 -39.41
CA VAL A 783 -7.31 -2.39 -38.81
C VAL A 783 -6.88 -3.86 -38.79
N VAL A 784 -6.81 -4.43 -37.59
CA VAL A 784 -6.43 -5.81 -37.32
C VAL A 784 -7.63 -6.58 -36.78
N ASN A 785 -7.98 -7.70 -37.41
CA ASN A 785 -9.00 -8.63 -36.94
C ASN A 785 -8.38 -9.71 -36.07
N ILE A 786 -9.02 -10.01 -34.95
CA ILE A 786 -8.56 -10.99 -33.96
C ILE A 786 -9.69 -12.00 -33.75
N PRO A 787 -9.50 -13.29 -34.09
CA PRO A 787 -10.49 -14.33 -33.77
C PRO A 787 -10.58 -14.50 -32.25
N TYR A 788 -11.76 -14.82 -31.73
CA TYR A 788 -11.93 -15.02 -30.28
C TYR A 788 -12.98 -16.08 -29.97
N GLY A 789 -12.92 -16.61 -28.74
CA GLY A 789 -13.92 -17.50 -28.14
C GLY A 789 -14.75 -16.82 -27.05
N MET A 790 -14.15 -15.84 -26.35
CA MET A 790 -14.86 -14.93 -25.44
C MET A 790 -14.24 -13.53 -25.51
N VAL A 791 -15.09 -12.49 -25.50
CA VAL A 791 -14.68 -11.10 -25.29
C VAL A 791 -15.27 -10.59 -23.99
N VAL A 792 -14.44 -9.98 -23.14
CA VAL A 792 -14.87 -9.27 -21.94
C VAL A 792 -14.62 -7.78 -22.12
N TRP A 793 -15.69 -6.98 -22.04
CA TRP A 793 -15.68 -5.53 -22.13
C TRP A 793 -15.66 -4.90 -20.74
N SER A 794 -14.48 -4.44 -20.32
CA SER A 794 -14.23 -3.90 -18.96
C SER A 794 -13.93 -2.40 -18.96
N THR A 795 -14.19 -1.70 -20.07
CA THR A 795 -13.87 -0.29 -20.25
C THR A 795 -15.11 0.59 -20.44
N GLY A 796 -15.01 1.83 -19.97
CA GLY A 796 -16.03 2.85 -20.16
C GLY A 796 -17.21 2.70 -19.20
N ILE A 797 -17.59 3.82 -18.60
CA ILE A 797 -18.86 3.97 -17.91
C ILE A 797 -19.69 5.04 -18.59
N GLY A 798 -21.01 4.89 -18.52
CA GLY A 798 -21.98 5.78 -19.13
C GLY A 798 -23.12 6.10 -18.16
N THR A 799 -23.72 7.27 -18.35
CA THR A 799 -24.92 7.68 -17.63
C THR A 799 -26.08 6.78 -18.02
N ARG A 800 -26.86 6.33 -17.04
CA ARG A 800 -28.05 5.50 -17.27
C ARG A 800 -29.15 6.33 -17.96
N PRO A 801 -29.98 5.74 -18.83
CA PRO A 801 -31.04 6.48 -19.55
C PRO A 801 -31.97 7.26 -18.63
N GLU A 802 -32.34 6.67 -17.50
CA GLU A 802 -33.25 7.29 -16.52
C GLU A 802 -32.65 8.55 -15.89
N ILE A 803 -31.33 8.57 -15.71
CA ILE A 803 -30.59 9.75 -15.23
C ILE A 803 -30.40 10.77 -16.35
N ALA A 804 -30.17 10.33 -17.59
CA ALA A 804 -30.07 11.23 -18.73
C ALA A 804 -31.40 11.98 -18.99
N ASP A 805 -32.54 11.30 -18.83
CA ASP A 805 -33.85 11.95 -18.93
C ASP A 805 -34.11 12.90 -17.76
N PHE A 806 -33.71 12.53 -16.54
CA PHE A 806 -33.75 13.42 -15.39
C PHE A 806 -32.88 14.68 -15.60
N MET A 807 -31.68 14.53 -16.16
CA MET A 807 -30.80 15.66 -16.51
C MET A 807 -31.46 16.61 -17.53
N LYS A 808 -32.22 16.09 -18.50
CA LYS A 808 -33.00 16.94 -19.42
C LYS A 808 -34.08 17.74 -18.68
N GLN A 809 -34.79 17.12 -17.74
CA GLN A 809 -35.84 17.77 -16.96
C GLN A 809 -35.29 18.98 -16.16
N ILE A 810 -34.12 18.83 -15.54
CA ILE A 810 -33.52 19.86 -14.68
C ILE A 810 -32.59 20.84 -15.43
N GLY A 811 -32.54 20.79 -16.76
CA GLY A 811 -31.74 21.71 -17.59
C GLY A 811 -30.23 21.41 -17.62
N GLN A 812 -29.79 20.20 -17.26
CA GLN A 812 -28.39 19.76 -17.31
C GLN A 812 -28.02 19.00 -18.60
N THR A 813 -28.57 19.39 -19.76
CA THR A 813 -28.37 18.66 -21.04
C THR A 813 -26.96 18.72 -21.62
N ASN A 814 -26.18 19.75 -21.27
CA ASN A 814 -24.84 19.97 -21.81
C ASN A 814 -23.75 19.14 -21.11
N ARG A 815 -24.12 18.34 -20.11
CA ARG A 815 -23.19 17.53 -19.32
C ARG A 815 -23.29 16.05 -19.67
N ARG A 816 -22.18 15.32 -19.53
CA ARG A 816 -22.15 13.86 -19.74
C ARG A 816 -22.67 13.06 -18.54
N VAL A 817 -22.65 13.66 -17.35
CA VAL A 817 -22.99 13.05 -16.05
C VAL A 817 -23.70 14.09 -15.18
N LEU A 818 -24.57 13.64 -14.29
CA LEU A 818 -25.35 14.50 -13.38
C LEU A 818 -24.40 15.30 -12.48
N ALA A 819 -24.55 16.62 -12.44
CA ALA A 819 -23.76 17.49 -11.59
C ALA A 819 -24.44 17.72 -10.24
N THR A 820 -23.62 17.65 -9.19
CA THR A 820 -23.98 18.06 -7.83
C THR A 820 -23.11 19.21 -7.36
N ASP A 821 -23.60 19.95 -6.38
CA ASP A 821 -22.79 20.88 -5.61
C ASP A 821 -21.83 20.16 -4.65
N GLU A 822 -21.07 20.93 -3.86
CA GLU A 822 -20.10 20.42 -2.90
C GLU A 822 -20.75 19.70 -1.70
N TRP A 823 -22.06 19.77 -1.53
CA TRP A 823 -22.85 19.06 -0.51
C TRP A 823 -23.59 17.86 -1.10
N LEU A 824 -23.26 17.48 -2.33
CA LEU A 824 -23.83 16.34 -3.06
C LEU A 824 -25.31 16.53 -3.45
N ARG A 825 -25.82 17.77 -3.40
CA ARG A 825 -27.15 18.12 -3.90
C ARG A 825 -27.10 18.32 -5.40
N VAL A 826 -28.09 17.80 -6.12
CA VAL A 826 -28.20 17.96 -7.57
C VAL A 826 -28.38 19.45 -7.91
N GLU A 827 -27.54 19.97 -8.81
CA GLU A 827 -27.67 21.38 -9.22
C GLU A 827 -29.05 21.61 -9.86
N GLY A 828 -29.80 22.59 -9.32
CA GLY A 828 -31.18 22.87 -9.72
C GLY A 828 -32.26 22.18 -8.88
N CYS A 829 -31.89 21.40 -7.86
CA CYS A 829 -32.83 20.72 -6.96
C CYS A 829 -32.39 20.80 -5.49
N ASP A 830 -33.23 21.34 -4.61
CA ASP A 830 -32.85 21.52 -3.19
C ASP A 830 -32.88 20.23 -2.35
N ASN A 831 -33.75 19.28 -2.72
CA ASN A 831 -34.05 18.08 -1.94
C ASN A 831 -33.61 16.77 -2.61
N VAL A 832 -32.86 16.86 -3.71
CA VAL A 832 -32.37 15.71 -4.46
C VAL A 832 -30.86 15.66 -4.33
N TYR A 833 -30.33 14.51 -3.93
CA TYR A 833 -28.92 14.23 -3.77
C TYR A 833 -28.51 13.12 -4.73
N ALA A 834 -27.28 13.15 -5.23
CA ALA A 834 -26.77 12.10 -6.10
C ALA A 834 -25.35 11.69 -5.72
N LEU A 835 -25.09 10.39 -5.70
CA LEU A 835 -23.89 9.80 -5.11
C LEU A 835 -23.30 8.68 -5.99
N GLY A 836 -21.98 8.53 -5.93
CA GLY A 836 -21.25 7.52 -6.69
C GLY A 836 -21.22 7.82 -8.19
N ASP A 837 -21.04 6.77 -8.99
CA ASP A 837 -20.76 6.88 -10.43
C ASP A 837 -21.87 7.53 -11.28
N CYS A 838 -23.08 7.73 -10.73
CA CYS A 838 -24.14 8.43 -11.45
C CYS A 838 -24.00 9.96 -11.43
N ALA A 839 -23.09 10.50 -10.60
CA ALA A 839 -22.93 11.93 -10.42
C ALA A 839 -21.45 12.36 -10.36
N THR A 840 -21.21 13.65 -10.62
CA THR A 840 -19.92 14.31 -10.37
C THR A 840 -20.14 15.56 -9.52
N VAL A 841 -19.23 15.79 -8.59
CA VAL A 841 -19.19 17.06 -7.85
C VAL A 841 -18.66 18.14 -8.78
N ASN A 842 -19.50 19.11 -9.10
CA ASN A 842 -19.10 20.30 -9.84
C ASN A 842 -18.43 21.26 -8.86
N GLN A 843 -17.11 21.21 -8.78
CA GLN A 843 -16.35 22.14 -7.94
C GLN A 843 -16.49 23.55 -8.49
N ARG A 844 -17.02 24.45 -7.66
CA ARG A 844 -17.23 25.83 -8.05
C ARG A 844 -15.89 26.56 -8.23
N ARG A 845 -15.81 27.37 -9.28
CA ARG A 845 -14.63 28.19 -9.59
C ARG A 845 -14.57 29.38 -8.65
N VAL A 846 -13.38 29.67 -8.11
CA VAL A 846 -13.20 30.85 -7.24
C VAL A 846 -13.54 32.13 -8.01
N MET A 847 -13.17 32.16 -9.29
CA MET A 847 -13.41 33.31 -10.17
C MET A 847 -14.88 33.66 -10.36
N GLU A 848 -15.79 32.70 -10.22
CA GLU A 848 -17.23 32.95 -10.36
C GLU A 848 -17.82 33.70 -9.17
N ASP A 849 -17.18 33.63 -8.01
CA ASP A 849 -17.64 34.27 -6.78
C ASP A 849 -16.72 35.42 -6.34
N ILE A 850 -15.72 35.78 -7.15
CA ILE A 850 -14.71 36.76 -6.75
C ILE A 850 -15.32 38.09 -6.32
N SER A 851 -16.25 38.66 -7.10
CA SER A 851 -16.92 39.92 -6.74
C SER A 851 -17.73 39.81 -5.44
N ALA A 852 -18.33 38.65 -5.17
CA ALA A 852 -19.10 38.40 -3.95
C ALA A 852 -18.17 38.22 -2.73
N ILE A 853 -17.05 37.52 -2.91
CA ILE A 853 -15.99 37.38 -1.91
C ILE A 853 -15.42 38.75 -1.55
N PHE A 854 -15.09 39.56 -2.56
CA PHE A 854 -14.58 40.93 -2.38
C PHE A 854 -15.57 41.80 -1.62
N SER A 855 -16.84 41.81 -2.02
CA SER A 855 -17.88 42.60 -1.32
C SER A 855 -18.08 42.17 0.13
N LYS A 856 -17.82 40.90 0.47
CA LYS A 856 -17.97 40.40 1.84
C LYS A 856 -16.74 40.68 2.71
N ALA A 857 -15.56 40.68 2.10
CA ALA A 857 -14.31 41.04 2.75
C ALA A 857 -14.21 42.56 3.00
N ASP A 858 -14.77 43.39 2.11
CA ASP A 858 -14.75 44.87 2.20
C ASP A 858 -15.78 45.41 3.21
N LYS A 859 -15.60 45.10 4.50
CA LYS A 859 -16.53 45.46 5.59
C LYS A 859 -16.74 46.97 5.72
N ASN A 860 -15.75 47.78 5.37
CA ASN A 860 -15.80 49.25 5.41
C ASN A 860 -16.30 49.90 4.10
N LYS A 861 -16.67 49.10 3.08
CA LYS A 861 -17.09 49.58 1.74
C LYS A 861 -16.10 50.57 1.12
N SER A 862 -14.81 50.38 1.41
CA SER A 862 -13.75 51.30 0.98
C SER A 862 -13.37 51.12 -0.49
N GLY A 863 -13.78 50.01 -1.12
CA GLY A 863 -13.40 49.65 -2.48
C GLY A 863 -11.97 49.10 -2.59
N THR A 864 -11.23 48.99 -1.48
CA THR A 864 -9.84 48.47 -1.42
C THR A 864 -9.68 47.52 -0.24
N LEU A 865 -9.13 46.32 -0.47
CA LEU A 865 -8.93 45.33 0.59
C LEU A 865 -7.54 45.44 1.22
N ASN A 866 -7.47 45.53 2.54
CA ASN A 866 -6.22 45.36 3.28
C ASN A 866 -5.98 43.88 3.64
N MET A 867 -4.75 43.52 4.01
CA MET A 867 -4.38 42.15 4.33
C MET A 867 -5.07 41.55 5.57
N LYS A 868 -5.61 42.39 6.48
CA LYS A 868 -6.35 41.93 7.66
C LYS A 868 -7.79 41.56 7.31
N ASP A 869 -8.47 42.39 6.51
CA ASP A 869 -9.85 42.15 6.07
C ASP A 869 -9.97 40.88 5.22
N PHE A 870 -8.94 40.59 4.42
CA PHE A 870 -8.89 39.36 3.62
C PHE A 870 -8.60 38.11 4.47
N HIS A 871 -7.90 38.24 5.60
CA HIS A 871 -7.60 37.11 6.48
C HIS A 871 -8.88 36.55 7.12
N ASP A 872 -9.85 37.41 7.46
CA ASP A 872 -11.11 37.01 8.09
C ASP A 872 -11.98 36.08 7.23
N VAL A 873 -11.89 36.18 5.90
CA VAL A 873 -12.65 35.34 4.95
C VAL A 873 -11.82 34.19 4.37
N MET A 874 -10.52 34.14 4.68
CA MET A 874 -9.59 33.22 4.06
C MET A 874 -9.87 31.75 4.41
N ASP A 875 -10.24 31.47 5.66
CA ASP A 875 -10.57 30.10 6.08
C ASP A 875 -11.83 29.61 5.37
N ASP A 876 -12.87 30.45 5.24
CA ASP A 876 -14.08 30.13 4.47
C ASP A 876 -13.78 29.92 2.97
N ILE A 877 -12.83 30.68 2.39
CA ILE A 877 -12.38 30.49 1.00
C ILE A 877 -11.63 29.16 0.85
N LEU A 878 -10.67 28.86 1.73
CA LEU A 878 -9.90 27.62 1.69
C LEU A 878 -10.79 26.39 1.93
N GLU A 879 -11.81 26.56 2.77
CA GLU A 879 -12.79 25.53 3.04
C GLU A 879 -13.77 25.34 1.89
N ARG A 880 -14.23 26.40 1.21
CA ARG A 880 -15.16 26.29 0.07
C ARG A 880 -14.46 25.88 -1.22
N TYR A 881 -13.30 26.45 -1.52
CA TYR A 881 -12.53 26.28 -2.76
C TYR A 881 -11.20 25.54 -2.51
N PRO A 882 -11.22 24.20 -2.48
CA PRO A 882 -10.05 23.41 -2.07
C PRO A 882 -8.90 23.50 -3.09
N GLN A 883 -9.20 23.86 -4.35
CA GLN A 883 -8.21 24.05 -5.39
C GLN A 883 -7.19 25.14 -5.01
N VAL A 884 -7.62 26.14 -4.24
CA VAL A 884 -6.74 27.20 -3.71
C VAL A 884 -5.71 26.58 -2.76
N LYS A 885 -6.16 25.75 -1.81
CA LYS A 885 -5.27 25.06 -0.85
C LYS A 885 -4.27 24.16 -1.55
N LEU A 886 -4.70 23.43 -2.59
CA LEU A 886 -3.82 22.56 -3.38
C LEU A 886 -2.77 23.35 -4.16
N TYR A 887 -3.16 24.47 -4.77
CA TYR A 887 -2.25 25.36 -5.49
C TYR A 887 -1.17 25.94 -4.56
N LEU A 888 -1.57 26.42 -3.38
CA LEU A 888 -0.64 26.95 -2.36
C LEU A 888 0.37 25.89 -1.93
N LYS A 889 -0.09 24.66 -1.65
CA LYS A 889 0.79 23.54 -1.27
C LYS A 889 1.77 23.18 -2.38
N LYS A 890 1.30 23.12 -3.64
CA LYS A 890 2.13 22.78 -4.81
C LYS A 890 3.23 23.81 -5.05
N LYS A 891 2.93 25.10 -4.88
CA LYS A 891 3.91 26.19 -5.03
C LYS A 891 4.76 26.42 -3.76
N LYS A 892 4.61 25.58 -2.73
CA LYS A 892 5.27 25.71 -1.41
C LYS A 892 5.06 27.09 -0.76
N MET A 893 3.91 27.70 -1.02
CA MET A 893 3.57 29.01 -0.48
C MET A 893 3.06 28.85 0.95
N LYS A 894 3.60 29.63 1.89
CA LYS A 894 3.22 29.56 3.32
C LYS A 894 1.78 30.03 3.57
N ASN A 895 1.26 30.95 2.76
CA ASN A 895 -0.08 31.51 2.85
C ASN A 895 -0.50 32.18 1.53
N PHE A 896 -1.79 32.51 1.40
CA PHE A 896 -2.34 33.23 0.24
C PHE A 896 -1.68 34.60 0.03
N ALA A 897 -1.18 35.24 1.09
CA ALA A 897 -0.37 36.46 1.01
C ALA A 897 0.88 36.30 0.13
N ALA A 898 1.53 35.13 0.14
CA ALA A 898 2.71 34.86 -0.69
C ALA A 898 2.37 34.76 -2.18
N LEU A 899 1.13 34.36 -2.52
CA LEU A 899 0.61 34.35 -3.88
C LEU A 899 0.42 35.77 -4.43
N LEU A 900 0.14 36.73 -3.54
CA LEU A 900 0.01 38.16 -3.84
C LEU A 900 1.36 38.91 -3.84
N LYS A 901 2.37 38.42 -3.10
CA LYS A 901 3.72 39.04 -2.98
C LYS A 901 4.65 38.75 -4.16
N ASN A 902 4.47 37.65 -4.88
CA ASN A 902 5.34 37.28 -6.02
C ASN A 902 5.18 38.18 -7.25
N THR A 903 4.33 39.20 -7.19
CA THR A 903 4.06 40.12 -8.32
C THR A 903 4.67 41.51 -8.19
N GLN A 904 5.31 41.90 -7.07
CA GLN A 904 6.09 43.15 -6.99
C GLN A 904 7.03 43.22 -5.78
N GLU A 905 8.15 43.94 -5.94
CA GLU A 905 9.18 44.20 -4.93
C GLU A 905 8.62 44.82 -3.63
N ASN A 906 9.31 44.49 -2.53
CA ASN A 906 9.07 44.87 -1.13
C ASN A 906 8.43 46.26 -0.90
N ASP A 907 7.10 46.33 -0.82
CA ASP A 907 6.45 47.45 -0.14
C ASP A 907 5.15 46.99 0.56
N GLN A 908 5.05 47.23 1.88
CA GLN A 908 3.97 46.70 2.72
C GLN A 908 2.68 47.53 2.69
N ASN A 909 2.66 48.67 1.99
CA ASN A 909 1.58 49.67 2.05
C ASN A 909 0.88 49.97 0.70
N LYS A 910 1.11 49.20 -0.36
CA LYS A 910 0.36 49.37 -1.63
C LYS A 910 -0.94 48.54 -1.66
N PRO A 911 -2.07 49.11 -2.14
CA PRO A 911 -3.30 48.35 -2.35
C PRO A 911 -3.10 47.26 -3.43
N ILE A 912 -3.66 46.08 -3.21
CA ILE A 912 -3.55 44.93 -4.10
C ILE A 912 -4.39 45.19 -5.36
N GLU A 913 -3.75 45.25 -6.54
CA GLU A 913 -4.45 45.37 -7.82
C GLU A 913 -5.27 44.11 -8.13
N ILE A 914 -6.58 44.31 -8.36
CA ILE A 914 -7.59 43.27 -8.56
C ILE A 914 -7.26 42.35 -9.75
N ASP A 915 -6.63 42.87 -10.80
CA ASP A 915 -6.36 42.10 -12.03
C ASP A 915 -5.24 41.07 -11.88
N ASN A 916 -4.29 41.30 -10.97
CA ASN A 916 -3.25 40.31 -10.62
C ASN A 916 -3.85 39.14 -9.81
N VAL A 917 -4.80 39.44 -8.91
CA VAL A 917 -5.54 38.41 -8.15
C VAL A 917 -6.38 37.54 -9.07
N LYS A 918 -7.09 38.16 -10.03
CA LYS A 918 -7.88 37.46 -11.05
C LYS A 918 -7.03 36.51 -11.89
N THR A 919 -5.84 36.94 -12.30
CA THR A 919 -4.93 36.12 -13.11
C THR A 919 -4.47 34.88 -12.34
N ALA A 920 -4.05 35.04 -11.08
CA ALA A 920 -3.59 33.92 -10.26
C ALA A 920 -4.73 32.93 -9.92
N LEU A 921 -5.95 33.43 -9.65
CA LEU A 921 -7.11 32.59 -9.40
C LEU A 921 -7.60 31.85 -10.66
N THR A 922 -7.43 32.44 -11.84
CA THR A 922 -7.70 31.76 -13.12
C THR A 922 -6.76 30.57 -13.31
N GLU A 923 -5.47 30.71 -12.97
CA GLU A 923 -4.53 29.59 -12.99
C GLU A 923 -4.92 28.50 -11.97
N VAL A 924 -5.41 28.89 -10.79
CA VAL A 924 -5.90 27.94 -9.76
C VAL A 924 -7.09 27.13 -10.28
N ASP A 925 -8.09 27.79 -10.86
CA ASP A 925 -9.30 27.11 -11.37
C ASP A 925 -8.99 26.19 -12.56
N SER A 926 -7.93 26.47 -13.34
CA SER A 926 -7.49 25.62 -14.45
C SER A 926 -6.94 24.24 -14.02
N GLN A 927 -6.54 24.08 -12.75
CA GLN A 927 -5.96 22.83 -12.24
C GLN A 927 -6.98 21.89 -11.59
N MET A 928 -8.28 22.21 -11.65
CA MET A 928 -9.33 21.37 -11.09
C MET A 928 -9.49 20.05 -11.84
N LYS A 929 -9.64 18.97 -11.08
CA LYS A 929 -9.93 17.62 -11.60
C LYS A 929 -11.16 17.08 -10.91
N ASN A 930 -12.04 16.47 -11.70
CA ASN A 930 -13.20 15.74 -11.15
C ASN A 930 -12.73 14.51 -10.37
N LEU A 931 -13.57 14.09 -9.42
CA LEU A 931 -13.31 12.88 -8.64
C LEU A 931 -13.42 11.63 -9.53
N PRO A 932 -12.57 10.61 -9.33
CA PRO A 932 -12.63 9.39 -10.12
C PRO A 932 -13.84 8.53 -9.72
N PRO A 933 -14.52 7.86 -10.68
CA PRO A 933 -15.65 6.98 -10.41
C PRO A 933 -15.14 5.68 -9.74
N THR A 934 -15.11 5.67 -8.42
CA THR A 934 -14.54 4.57 -7.63
C THR A 934 -15.42 4.23 -6.43
N ALA A 935 -15.36 2.96 -6.02
CA ALA A 935 -16.00 2.49 -4.78
C ALA A 935 -15.58 3.32 -3.55
N GLN A 936 -14.32 3.78 -3.51
CA GLN A 936 -13.79 4.60 -2.42
C GLN A 936 -14.47 5.97 -2.34
N VAL A 937 -14.66 6.64 -3.49
CA VAL A 937 -15.41 7.90 -3.56
C VAL A 937 -16.87 7.68 -3.19
N ALA A 938 -17.53 6.68 -3.78
CA ALA A 938 -18.94 6.36 -3.51
C ALA A 938 -19.19 6.04 -2.02
N TYR A 939 -18.31 5.25 -1.40
CA TYR A 939 -18.38 4.92 0.03
C TYR A 939 -18.29 6.18 0.90
N GLN A 940 -17.32 7.06 0.63
CA GLN A 940 -17.13 8.30 1.40
C GLN A 940 -18.29 9.28 1.19
N GLN A 941 -18.83 9.38 -0.03
CA GLN A 941 -20.01 10.20 -0.33
C GLN A 941 -21.25 9.72 0.43
N GLY A 942 -21.51 8.41 0.45
CA GLY A 942 -22.63 7.84 1.23
C GLY A 942 -22.47 8.07 2.73
N HIS A 943 -21.26 7.90 3.26
CA HIS A 943 -20.97 8.14 4.67
C HIS A 943 -21.17 9.62 5.05
N TYR A 944 -20.61 10.54 4.26
CA TYR A 944 -20.77 11.98 4.44
C TYR A 944 -22.24 12.40 4.41
N LEU A 945 -23.00 11.96 3.40
CA LEU A 945 -24.40 12.37 3.31
C LEU A 945 -25.24 11.83 4.46
N ALA A 946 -24.99 10.60 4.91
CA ALA A 946 -25.68 10.04 6.06
C ALA A 946 -25.39 10.81 7.34
N ASP A 947 -24.14 11.26 7.54
CA ASP A 947 -23.77 12.14 8.66
C ASP A 947 -24.52 13.48 8.59
N CYS A 948 -24.61 14.10 7.41
CA CYS A 948 -25.42 15.31 7.21
C CYS A 948 -26.90 15.09 7.56
N PHE A 949 -27.49 13.96 7.17
CA PHE A 949 -28.87 13.63 7.52
C PHE A 949 -29.04 13.37 9.02
N ASN A 950 -28.07 12.72 9.66
CA ASN A 950 -28.11 12.49 11.10
C ASN A 950 -28.11 13.80 11.91
N ARG A 951 -27.41 14.83 11.42
CA ARG A 951 -27.24 16.13 12.10
C ARG A 951 -28.09 17.25 11.50
N MET A 952 -29.03 16.94 10.61
CA MET A 952 -29.78 17.93 9.83
C MET A 952 -30.48 19.00 10.69
N GLU A 953 -31.22 18.58 11.71
CA GLU A 953 -31.96 19.52 12.58
C GLU A 953 -31.02 20.37 13.45
N GLN A 954 -29.89 19.82 13.88
CA GLN A 954 -28.88 20.54 14.66
C GLN A 954 -28.19 21.60 13.78
N CYS A 955 -27.77 21.23 12.58
CA CYS A 955 -27.07 22.11 11.64
C CYS A 955 -27.99 23.13 10.96
N GLU A 956 -29.30 22.91 10.97
CA GLU A 956 -30.27 23.96 10.60
C GLU A 956 -30.33 25.08 11.63
N LYS A 957 -30.19 24.76 12.93
CA LYS A 957 -30.14 25.75 14.02
C LYS A 957 -28.77 26.41 14.14
N ASN A 958 -27.71 25.61 14.08
CA ASN A 958 -26.32 26.04 14.24
C ASN A 958 -25.48 25.57 13.04
N PRO A 959 -25.40 26.37 11.96
CA PRO A 959 -24.68 25.99 10.75
C PRO A 959 -23.16 25.91 10.96
N GLU A 960 -22.53 24.80 10.56
CA GLU A 960 -21.06 24.59 10.71
C GLU A 960 -20.27 24.95 9.46
N GLY A 961 -20.92 25.02 8.29
CA GLY A 961 -20.27 25.17 7.01
C GLY A 961 -19.68 26.56 6.75
N PRO A 962 -19.04 26.75 5.58
CA PRO A 962 -18.42 28.02 5.24
C PRO A 962 -19.47 29.10 4.98
N LEU A 963 -19.04 30.36 4.97
CA LEU A 963 -19.90 31.49 4.64
C LEU A 963 -20.53 31.38 3.23
N ARG A 964 -21.81 31.77 3.11
CA ARG A 964 -22.46 31.95 1.81
C ARG A 964 -22.04 33.29 1.22
N PHE A 965 -21.22 33.29 0.16
CA PHE A 965 -20.74 34.55 -0.42
C PHE A 965 -21.82 35.34 -1.16
N ARG A 966 -22.74 34.65 -1.85
CA ARG A 966 -23.85 35.28 -2.59
C ARG A 966 -25.13 35.49 -1.78
N GLU A 967 -25.22 34.89 -0.59
CA GLU A 967 -26.42 34.91 0.26
C GLU A 967 -26.07 35.38 1.68
N SER A 968 -27.06 35.43 2.57
CA SER A 968 -26.85 35.64 4.00
C SER A 968 -26.59 34.31 4.73
N GLY A 969 -25.83 34.38 5.83
CA GLY A 969 -25.56 33.24 6.71
C GLY A 969 -24.46 32.28 6.21
N ARG A 970 -24.43 31.10 6.83
CA ARG A 970 -23.45 30.02 6.58
C ARG A 970 -24.13 28.81 5.92
N HIS A 971 -23.35 27.97 5.27
CA HIS A 971 -23.83 26.67 4.80
C HIS A 971 -24.09 25.75 6.01
N ARG A 972 -25.08 24.86 5.91
CA ARG A 972 -25.46 23.97 7.03
C ARG A 972 -24.33 23.05 7.46
N PHE A 973 -23.61 22.47 6.50
CA PHE A 973 -22.57 21.47 6.70
C PHE A 973 -21.25 21.91 6.09
N HIS A 974 -20.13 21.33 6.54
CA HIS A 974 -18.87 21.38 5.80
C HIS A 974 -19.02 20.71 4.42
N PRO A 975 -18.34 21.18 3.36
CA PRO A 975 -18.43 20.59 2.03
C PRO A 975 -17.78 19.21 1.97
N PHE A 976 -18.25 18.35 1.06
CA PHE A 976 -17.66 17.04 0.84
C PHE A 976 -16.19 17.14 0.40
N ARG A 977 -15.33 16.36 1.07
CA ARG A 977 -13.90 16.27 0.78
C ARG A 977 -13.48 14.81 0.64
N TYR A 978 -13.11 14.44 -0.59
CA TYR A 978 -12.56 13.12 -0.86
C TYR A 978 -11.15 12.98 -0.28
N ARG A 979 -10.94 11.93 0.49
CA ARG A 979 -9.62 11.51 0.98
C ARG A 979 -9.18 10.26 0.23
N HIS A 980 -8.17 10.39 -0.62
CA HIS A 980 -7.56 9.23 -1.29
C HIS A 980 -6.79 8.37 -0.27
N LEU A 981 -7.15 7.08 -0.18
CA LEU A 981 -6.53 6.12 0.75
C LEU A 981 -5.47 5.24 0.07
N GLY A 982 -5.21 5.44 -1.23
CA GLY A 982 -4.38 4.56 -2.04
C GLY A 982 -5.20 3.62 -2.94
N GLN A 983 -4.48 2.84 -3.73
CA GLN A 983 -5.02 1.92 -4.74
C GLN A 983 -4.15 0.66 -4.87
N PHE A 984 -4.80 -0.44 -5.25
CA PHE A 984 -4.19 -1.76 -5.45
C PHE A 984 -4.48 -2.25 -6.86
N ALA A 985 -3.56 -3.04 -7.42
CA ALA A 985 -3.72 -3.76 -8.67
C ALA A 985 -3.12 -5.17 -8.50
N PRO A 986 -3.94 -6.19 -8.19
CA PRO A 986 -3.57 -7.59 -8.36
C PRO A 986 -3.12 -7.88 -9.79
N LEU A 987 -1.99 -8.57 -9.93
CA LEU A 987 -1.35 -8.86 -11.21
C LEU A 987 -1.26 -10.36 -11.51
N GLY A 988 -1.80 -11.22 -10.65
CA GLY A 988 -1.73 -12.69 -10.80
C GLY A 988 -0.43 -13.28 -10.27
N GLY A 989 -0.35 -14.61 -10.16
CA GLY A 989 0.78 -15.34 -9.60
C GLY A 989 1.12 -14.94 -8.16
N GLU A 990 0.09 -14.66 -7.33
CA GLU A 990 0.23 -14.14 -5.96
C GLU A 990 1.04 -12.83 -5.85
N GLN A 991 0.99 -11.97 -6.86
CA GLN A 991 1.63 -10.66 -6.84
C GLN A 991 0.60 -9.53 -6.98
N THR A 992 0.74 -8.51 -6.14
CA THR A 992 -0.04 -7.28 -6.21
C THR A 992 0.90 -6.07 -6.24
N ALA A 993 0.52 -5.05 -7.01
CA ALA A 993 1.08 -3.72 -6.91
C ALA A 993 0.17 -2.82 -6.07
N PHE A 994 0.75 -1.94 -5.25
CA PHE A 994 -0.02 -0.91 -4.56
C PHE A 994 0.67 0.45 -4.61
N GLN A 995 -0.16 1.48 -4.47
CA GLN A 995 0.25 2.87 -4.31
C GLN A 995 -0.52 3.49 -3.14
N LEU A 996 0.17 3.90 -2.07
CA LEU A 996 -0.40 4.60 -0.93
C LEU A 996 -0.08 6.11 -1.00
N PRO A 997 -0.83 6.97 -0.26
CA PRO A 997 -0.54 8.39 -0.21
C PRO A 997 0.90 8.70 0.23
N GLY A 998 1.57 9.63 -0.45
CA GLY A 998 2.94 10.07 -0.11
C GLY A 998 4.08 9.39 -0.90
N ASP A 999 3.83 9.00 -2.16
CA ASP A 999 4.79 8.33 -3.07
C ASP A 999 5.26 6.92 -2.65
N TRP A 1000 4.48 6.25 -1.80
CA TRP A 1000 4.73 4.87 -1.39
C TRP A 1000 4.22 3.90 -2.46
N VAL A 1001 5.14 3.27 -3.19
CA VAL A 1001 4.86 2.26 -4.21
C VAL A 1001 5.58 0.97 -3.86
N SER A 1002 4.86 -0.15 -3.89
CA SER A 1002 5.46 -1.47 -3.70
C SER A 1002 4.77 -2.52 -4.55
N ILE A 1003 5.52 -3.55 -4.95
CA ILE A 1003 5.09 -4.60 -5.87
C ILE A 1003 5.66 -5.93 -5.37
N GLY A 1004 4.84 -6.97 -5.30
CA GLY A 1004 5.29 -8.34 -5.02
C GLY A 1004 4.37 -9.13 -4.09
N HIS A 1005 4.91 -10.20 -3.51
CA HIS A 1005 4.15 -11.12 -2.65
C HIS A 1005 3.79 -10.52 -1.28
N SER A 1006 4.63 -9.67 -0.69
CA SER A 1006 4.27 -8.97 0.55
C SER A 1006 3.10 -8.01 0.34
N SER A 1007 3.04 -7.36 -0.81
CA SER A 1007 1.92 -6.52 -1.25
C SER A 1007 0.62 -7.32 -1.43
N GLN A 1008 0.70 -8.60 -1.83
CA GLN A 1008 -0.45 -9.50 -1.93
C GLN A 1008 -1.09 -9.75 -0.55
N TRP A 1009 -0.29 -10.00 0.49
CA TRP A 1009 -0.80 -10.17 1.86
C TRP A 1009 -1.46 -8.90 2.39
N LEU A 1010 -0.89 -7.73 2.09
CA LEU A 1010 -1.52 -6.47 2.41
C LEU A 1010 -2.86 -6.29 1.69
N TRP A 1011 -2.94 -6.68 0.42
CA TRP A 1011 -4.18 -6.67 -0.35
C TRP A 1011 -5.25 -7.56 0.27
N TYR A 1012 -4.93 -8.82 0.61
CA TYR A 1012 -5.85 -9.74 1.30
C TYR A 1012 -6.38 -9.11 2.60
N SER A 1013 -5.50 -8.56 3.43
CA SER A 1013 -5.87 -7.92 4.70
C SER A 1013 -6.78 -6.70 4.50
N VAL A 1014 -6.41 -5.79 3.59
CA VAL A 1014 -7.21 -4.58 3.33
C VAL A 1014 -8.58 -4.95 2.77
N TYR A 1015 -8.64 -5.84 1.77
CA TYR A 1015 -9.91 -6.21 1.14
C TYR A 1015 -10.83 -6.93 2.11
N ALA A 1016 -10.30 -7.86 2.94
CA ALA A 1016 -11.07 -8.49 4.00
C ALA A 1016 -11.62 -7.45 4.99
N SER A 1017 -10.82 -6.47 5.42
CA SER A 1017 -11.29 -5.44 6.35
C SER A 1017 -12.42 -4.56 5.80
N LYS A 1018 -12.49 -4.38 4.47
CA LYS A 1018 -13.44 -3.50 3.79
C LYS A 1018 -14.76 -4.16 3.44
N LEU A 1019 -14.88 -5.48 3.57
CA LEU A 1019 -16.16 -6.19 3.39
C LEU A 1019 -17.21 -5.69 4.40
N VAL A 1020 -18.46 -5.63 3.95
CA VAL A 1020 -19.55 -4.90 4.63
C VAL A 1020 -20.03 -5.59 5.91
N SER A 1021 -19.90 -6.91 6.00
CA SER A 1021 -20.42 -7.76 7.08
C SER A 1021 -19.39 -8.78 7.57
N TRP A 1022 -19.50 -9.23 8.83
CA TRP A 1022 -18.68 -10.35 9.34
C TRP A 1022 -18.89 -11.65 8.57
N ARG A 1023 -20.10 -11.89 8.07
CA ARG A 1023 -20.41 -13.05 7.22
C ARG A 1023 -19.55 -13.05 5.96
N THR A 1024 -19.60 -11.96 5.19
CA THR A 1024 -18.82 -11.84 3.94
C THR A 1024 -17.32 -11.92 4.19
N ARG A 1025 -16.82 -11.33 5.28
CA ARG A 1025 -15.41 -11.45 5.71
C ARG A 1025 -14.97 -12.90 5.88
N MET A 1026 -15.70 -13.66 6.67
CA MET A 1026 -15.36 -15.06 6.95
C MET A 1026 -15.48 -15.94 5.70
N LEU A 1027 -16.48 -15.68 4.86
CA LEU A 1027 -16.65 -16.40 3.60
C LEU A 1027 -15.49 -16.15 2.64
N VAL A 1028 -15.09 -14.89 2.42
CA VAL A 1028 -13.97 -14.57 1.52
C VAL A 1028 -12.64 -15.14 2.04
N ILE A 1029 -12.35 -15.02 3.35
CA ILE A 1029 -11.15 -15.62 3.96
C ILE A 1029 -11.17 -17.15 3.80
N SER A 1030 -12.33 -17.77 4.00
CA SER A 1030 -12.50 -19.21 3.80
C SER A 1030 -12.32 -19.61 2.34
N ASP A 1031 -12.78 -18.81 1.38
CA ASP A 1031 -12.62 -19.07 -0.05
C ASP A 1031 -11.14 -19.02 -0.45
N TRP A 1032 -10.41 -18.00 -0.01
CA TRP A 1032 -8.96 -17.94 -0.22
C TRP A 1032 -8.25 -19.13 0.39
N GLY A 1033 -8.60 -19.53 1.63
CA GLY A 1033 -8.05 -20.73 2.26
C GLY A 1033 -8.37 -22.00 1.48
N ARG A 1034 -9.60 -22.17 0.99
CA ARG A 1034 -10.00 -23.31 0.15
C ARG A 1034 -9.24 -23.33 -1.17
N ARG A 1035 -9.07 -22.17 -1.83
CA ARG A 1035 -8.25 -22.05 -3.04
C ARG A 1035 -6.81 -22.53 -2.80
N PHE A 1036 -6.18 -22.09 -1.70
CA PHE A 1036 -4.80 -22.49 -1.40
C PHE A 1036 -4.64 -23.99 -1.16
N ILE A 1037 -5.65 -24.66 -0.60
CA ILE A 1037 -5.59 -26.09 -0.26
C ILE A 1037 -6.03 -26.98 -1.43
N PHE A 1038 -7.11 -26.59 -2.13
CA PHE A 1038 -7.80 -27.46 -3.09
C PHE A 1038 -7.75 -26.96 -4.54
N GLY A 1039 -7.22 -25.76 -4.80
CA GLY A 1039 -7.36 -25.09 -6.08
C GLY A 1039 -8.71 -24.41 -6.24
N ARG A 1040 -8.98 -23.87 -7.43
CA ARG A 1040 -10.24 -23.17 -7.74
C ARG A 1040 -11.33 -24.16 -8.12
N ASP A 1041 -12.58 -23.79 -7.86
CA ASP A 1041 -13.72 -24.58 -8.33
C ASP A 1041 -13.89 -24.39 -9.85
N SER A 1042 -13.78 -25.51 -10.58
CA SER A 1042 -13.93 -25.57 -12.04
C SER A 1042 -15.31 -26.07 -12.49
N SER A 1043 -16.25 -26.24 -11.55
CA SER A 1043 -17.63 -26.59 -11.89
C SER A 1043 -18.36 -25.42 -12.57
N LYS A 1044 -19.37 -25.76 -13.40
CA LYS A 1044 -20.23 -24.79 -14.11
C LYS A 1044 -21.32 -24.14 -13.22
N ILE A 1045 -21.26 -24.37 -11.90
CA ILE A 1045 -22.32 -24.03 -10.94
C ILE A 1045 -22.04 -22.68 -10.29
#